data_AF-A0A024U3D0-F1
#
_entry.id   AF-A0A024U3D0-F1
#
_cell.length_a   1.000
_cell.length_b   1.000
_cell.length_c   1.000
_cell.angle_alpha   90.00
_cell.angle_beta   90.00
_cell.angle_gamma   90.00
#
_symmetry.space_group_name_H-M   'P 1'
#
loop_
_entity.id
_entity.type
_entity.pdbx_description
1 polymer ?
#
loop_
_entity_poly.entity_id
_entity_poly.type
_entity_poly.pdbx_seq_one_letter_code
_entity_poly.pdbx_strand_id
1 'polypeptide(L)'
;MAGCIRMSGLPQPSPAQHEEGSAKVMVGSSVFFSKHQELQRDMTVLLLQHLQGPTSSPSPKHIRILDALSGCGIRAIRYALEVPLVASVVANDVDADAASSIQQNILRNQVAHVIKPSRMDAIDCMRRTKNGGRYDVIDLDPFGPCASLLASAIATVSTGGLICATDTDMQTLLGKTSHAHAQCHAQYGAVPVTAAYGKELAIRIVVGAAAAMATACDRYIEPVLCTAVEFFVRVHFRVHDLPPQGGCVMPVKLSVVHQCIRCSFFRLRPLGKATGDSRDDGQDSSPTCPVCGGLLQVGGPLWTGPLQDKPTIMSMVANTSAASQSTPAFSVVRSISQEMLGDVDDLVLSISIPKLFRPYKGVVASVPSKFAFLKALTALGYAATSTHLDPTGTKTNAPLLVVYRVVVTWLHAHECLATSPILPSVLPLPTTDLTFPPRDSQNYPVAFAPRIKCLVDHTWHRPVAAQQTRTDDVRGHTWHVYESTFEAVVAVLAQSRAQDCVVLHGHRYVLPSSLHIPSGITVQGRPTAPHTTMVGQIVVKNSSHVTLRHLHIHCPAPLPSAAAPATGIEASKRPARFHPVLIASSFNVQLEQCTISCGRHAPVLACVGIVDGSTNVGLTTCAIHAGPQAGACVAGKSKVVVRDCTIDDVAGCGVDVQSGSEAYVVGTRVANCGKSGLFVHSFASLLLEDSHIDRNGMAAVEVTTQATAILRRNVLSRGKKGGLLVHSSGRVELAEANVVTKNALAGVDVRGVGSVAVIKHNHVCNGRASGVFVSDDGAVYLHDNAILGNKRAGIEAADAVVYRNGHDDASATAGNGIPELGDTRQPSASAEP
;
A
#
# COMPACT_ATOMS: atom_id res chain seq x y z
N MET A 1 3.48 -49.72 -8.28
CA MET A 1 4.82 -49.75 -8.90
C MET A 1 4.75 -48.94 -10.19
N ALA A 2 5.37 -47.77 -10.21
CA ALA A 2 5.74 -47.04 -11.43
C ALA A 2 7.03 -46.31 -11.07
N GLY A 3 8.11 -46.61 -11.81
CA GLY A 3 9.49 -46.33 -11.43
C GLY A 3 9.84 -44.85 -11.47
N CYS A 4 10.44 -44.38 -10.37
CA CYS A 4 11.12 -43.10 -10.30
C CYS A 4 12.46 -43.21 -11.04
N ILE A 5 12.59 -42.58 -12.21
CA ILE A 5 13.89 -42.39 -12.86
C ILE A 5 14.61 -41.29 -12.07
N ARG A 6 15.57 -41.68 -11.23
CA ARG A 6 16.54 -40.75 -10.64
C ARG A 6 17.44 -40.25 -11.77
N MET A 7 17.25 -39.01 -12.22
CA MET A 7 18.28 -38.27 -12.96
C MET A 7 19.41 -37.89 -11.99
N SER A 8 20.38 -38.78 -11.84
CA SER A 8 21.68 -38.47 -11.27
C SER A 8 22.52 -37.74 -12.32
N GLY A 9 22.80 -36.44 -12.13
CA GLY A 9 23.80 -35.78 -12.99
C GLY A 9 23.81 -34.26 -13.11
N LEU A 10 22.85 -33.51 -12.55
CA LEU A 10 22.95 -32.04 -12.51
C LEU A 10 23.40 -31.59 -11.11
N PRO A 11 24.36 -30.66 -10.98
CA PRO A 11 24.70 -30.09 -9.68
C PRO A 11 23.47 -29.38 -9.13
N GLN A 12 22.91 -29.93 -8.06
CA GLN A 12 21.87 -29.27 -7.26
C GLN A 12 22.35 -27.85 -6.93
N PRO A 13 21.54 -26.79 -7.14
CA PRO A 13 21.92 -25.45 -6.72
C PRO A 13 22.29 -25.50 -5.23
N SER A 14 23.48 -25.00 -4.90
CA SER A 14 23.97 -24.99 -3.52
C SER A 14 22.92 -24.35 -2.61
N PRO A 15 22.54 -24.98 -1.48
CA PRO A 15 21.52 -24.42 -0.60
C PRO A 15 21.90 -22.99 -0.19
N ALA A 16 20.96 -22.06 -0.30
CA ALA A 16 21.22 -20.67 -0.01
C ALA A 16 21.31 -20.49 1.52
N GLN A 17 22.38 -19.83 1.97
CA GLN A 17 22.52 -19.45 3.37
C GLN A 17 21.80 -18.12 3.62
N HIS A 18 20.99 -18.09 4.67
CA HIS A 18 20.31 -16.90 5.14
C HIS A 18 20.63 -16.67 6.62
N GLU A 19 20.77 -15.40 6.99
CA GLU A 19 20.94 -14.97 8.37
C GLU A 19 19.80 -14.00 8.70
N GLU A 20 19.14 -14.23 9.82
CA GLU A 20 18.05 -13.39 10.34
C GLU A 20 18.11 -13.39 11.87
N GLY A 21 18.19 -12.20 12.48
CA GLY A 21 18.47 -12.09 13.90
C GLY A 21 19.78 -12.82 14.26
N SER A 22 19.72 -13.70 15.26
CA SER A 22 20.85 -14.54 15.67
C SER A 22 20.92 -15.88 14.93
N ALA A 23 19.91 -16.19 14.10
CA ALA A 23 19.77 -17.50 13.47
C ALA A 23 20.42 -17.55 12.08
N LYS A 24 21.05 -18.69 11.76
CA LYS A 24 21.67 -18.97 10.47
C LYS A 24 21.06 -20.23 9.86
N VAL A 25 20.32 -20.10 8.76
CA VAL A 25 19.63 -21.23 8.12
C VAL A 25 20.14 -21.47 6.72
N MET A 26 20.22 -22.75 6.36
CA MET A 26 20.42 -23.20 4.99
C MET A 26 19.06 -23.66 4.46
N VAL A 27 18.66 -23.13 3.32
CA VAL A 27 17.36 -23.43 2.72
C VAL A 27 17.59 -24.06 1.35
N GLY A 28 17.08 -25.29 1.18
CA GLY A 28 17.05 -25.99 -0.10
C GLY A 28 15.93 -25.46 -0.99
N SER A 29 15.98 -25.76 -2.29
CA SER A 29 15.01 -25.27 -3.27
C SER A 29 13.56 -25.72 -3.02
N SER A 30 13.35 -26.84 -2.32
CA SER A 30 12.02 -27.38 -2.00
C SER A 30 11.41 -26.87 -0.67
N VAL A 31 12.15 -26.08 0.11
CA VAL A 31 11.72 -25.64 1.45
C VAL A 31 11.46 -24.14 1.45
N PHE A 32 10.31 -23.72 2.00
CA PHE A 32 9.94 -22.32 2.02
C PHE A 32 10.74 -21.48 3.02
N PHE A 33 11.15 -20.30 2.58
CA PHE A 33 11.66 -19.22 3.41
C PHE A 33 11.33 -17.87 2.75
N SER A 34 10.84 -16.91 3.54
CA SER A 34 10.55 -15.56 3.05
C SER A 34 11.16 -14.50 3.95
N LYS A 35 12.02 -13.65 3.38
CA LYS A 35 12.54 -12.45 4.05
C LYS A 35 11.45 -11.41 4.34
N HIS A 36 10.36 -11.41 3.57
CA HIS A 36 9.27 -10.44 3.78
C HIS A 36 8.53 -10.69 5.11
N GLN A 37 8.69 -11.87 5.71
CA GLN A 37 8.14 -12.24 7.00
C GLN A 37 9.08 -11.97 8.20
N GLU A 38 10.24 -11.34 7.99
CA GLU A 38 11.17 -11.00 9.08
C GLU A 38 10.50 -10.15 10.17
N LEU A 39 9.73 -9.14 9.75
CA LEU A 39 9.01 -8.25 10.65
C LEU A 39 8.06 -9.00 11.61
N GLN A 40 7.32 -10.00 11.13
CA GLN A 40 6.41 -10.76 11.99
C GLN A 40 7.16 -11.61 13.03
N ARG A 41 8.32 -12.15 12.65
CA ARG A 41 9.18 -12.95 13.55
C ARG A 41 9.79 -12.04 14.61
N ASP A 42 10.35 -10.90 14.21
CA ASP A 42 10.90 -9.89 15.12
C ASP A 42 9.87 -9.41 16.15
N MET A 43 8.65 -9.09 15.72
CA MET A 43 7.59 -8.65 16.63
C MET A 43 7.26 -9.71 17.68
N THR A 44 7.25 -10.98 17.28
CA THR A 44 6.95 -12.10 18.18
C THR A 44 8.09 -12.34 19.16
N VAL A 45 9.35 -12.30 18.70
CA VAL A 45 10.53 -12.40 19.56
C VAL A 45 10.52 -11.27 20.60
N LEU A 46 10.30 -10.02 20.17
CA LEU A 46 10.25 -8.87 21.05
C LEU A 46 9.16 -9.01 22.13
N LEU A 47 7.97 -9.48 21.75
CA LEU A 47 6.89 -9.74 22.69
C LEU A 47 7.26 -10.84 23.70
N LEU A 48 7.81 -11.96 23.24
CA LEU A 48 8.19 -13.08 24.11
C LEU A 48 9.32 -12.70 25.08
N GLN A 49 10.34 -11.96 24.60
CA GLN A 49 11.41 -11.41 25.45
C GLN A 49 10.83 -10.56 26.58
N HIS A 50 9.86 -9.70 26.26
CA HIS A 50 9.21 -8.86 27.26
C HIS A 50 8.39 -9.65 28.28
N LEU A 51 7.57 -10.60 27.81
CA LEU A 51 6.69 -11.40 28.68
C LEU A 51 7.44 -12.32 29.65
N GLN A 52 8.68 -12.71 29.32
CA GLN A 52 9.54 -13.47 30.25
C GLN A 52 10.18 -12.61 31.35
N GLY A 53 10.26 -11.29 31.15
CA GLY A 53 10.83 -10.35 32.12
C GLY A 53 12.35 -10.53 32.38
N PRO A 54 12.94 -9.74 33.30
CA PRO A 54 14.32 -9.94 33.73
C PRO A 54 14.45 -11.23 34.55
N THR A 55 15.58 -11.94 34.37
CA THR A 55 15.90 -13.25 34.97
C THR A 55 15.96 -13.29 36.51
N SER A 56 15.68 -12.16 37.19
CA SER A 56 15.77 -11.97 38.64
C SER A 56 14.49 -12.31 39.44
N SER A 57 13.44 -12.85 38.79
CA SER A 57 12.27 -13.34 39.53
C SER A 57 12.62 -14.55 40.42
N PRO A 58 12.04 -14.69 41.63
CA PRO A 58 12.39 -15.74 42.58
C PRO A 58 12.06 -17.17 42.10
N SER A 59 11.30 -17.33 41.01
CA SER A 59 11.06 -18.60 40.32
C SER A 59 10.86 -18.37 38.81
N PRO A 60 11.94 -18.37 37.99
CA PRO A 60 11.82 -18.12 36.55
C PRO A 60 11.02 -19.24 35.86
N LYS A 61 9.85 -18.89 35.32
CA LYS A 61 9.00 -19.83 34.59
C LYS A 61 9.63 -20.13 33.24
N HIS A 62 10.07 -21.36 33.03
CA HIS A 62 10.55 -21.77 31.72
C HIS A 62 9.38 -22.08 30.78
N ILE A 63 9.42 -21.56 29.57
CA ILE A 63 8.31 -21.70 28.60
C ILE A 63 8.55 -22.83 27.59
N ARG A 64 7.48 -23.53 27.25
CA ARG A 64 7.46 -24.51 26.15
C ARG A 64 6.75 -23.94 24.94
N ILE A 65 7.43 -23.95 23.79
CA ILE A 65 6.96 -23.32 22.56
C ILE A 65 6.72 -24.39 21.49
N LEU A 66 5.63 -24.26 20.74
CA LEU A 66 5.40 -24.99 19.49
C LEU A 66 5.45 -24.01 18.31
N ASP A 67 6.36 -24.26 17.38
CA ASP A 67 6.33 -23.69 16.03
C ASP A 67 5.67 -24.73 15.12
N ALA A 68 4.37 -24.56 14.86
CA ALA A 68 3.52 -25.63 14.33
C ALA A 68 3.72 -25.91 12.83
N LEU A 69 4.12 -24.88 12.06
CA LEU A 69 4.42 -24.92 10.63
C LEU A 69 5.76 -24.19 10.41
N SER A 70 6.84 -24.92 10.65
CA SER A 70 8.16 -24.34 10.90
C SER A 70 8.97 -24.06 9.63
N GLY A 71 8.59 -24.64 8.48
CA GLY A 71 9.32 -24.48 7.22
C GLY A 71 10.77 -24.90 7.37
N CYS A 72 11.71 -23.98 7.18
CA CYS A 72 13.14 -24.24 7.38
C CYS A 72 13.60 -24.23 8.86
N GLY A 73 12.72 -23.92 9.82
CA GLY A 73 13.03 -23.89 11.25
C GLY A 73 13.45 -22.52 11.79
N ILE A 74 13.47 -21.47 10.95
CA ILE A 74 14.01 -20.16 11.32
C ILE A 74 13.36 -19.58 12.58
N ARG A 75 12.04 -19.68 12.70
CA ARG A 75 11.29 -19.13 13.84
C ARG A 75 11.63 -19.88 15.14
N ALA A 76 11.57 -21.20 15.13
CA ALA A 76 11.98 -22.03 16.27
C ALA A 76 13.42 -21.75 16.72
N ILE A 77 14.36 -21.59 15.77
CA ILE A 77 15.77 -21.29 16.06
C ILE A 77 15.91 -19.92 16.70
N ARG A 78 15.23 -18.90 16.17
CA ARG A 78 15.23 -17.57 16.76
C ARG A 78 14.64 -17.57 18.17
N TYR A 79 13.60 -18.34 18.44
CA TYR A 79 13.09 -18.48 19.82
C TYR A 79 14.12 -19.08 20.76
N ALA A 80 14.82 -20.14 20.35
CA ALA A 80 15.85 -20.75 21.20
C ALA A 80 17.06 -19.83 21.45
N LEU A 81 17.41 -18.97 20.50
CA LEU A 81 18.59 -18.09 20.59
C LEU A 81 18.29 -16.74 21.24
N GLU A 82 17.11 -16.17 20.99
CA GLU A 82 16.80 -14.77 21.29
C GLU A 82 15.83 -14.61 22.45
N VAL A 83 15.02 -15.63 22.78
CA VAL A 83 14.06 -15.55 23.89
C VAL A 83 14.66 -16.20 25.14
N PRO A 84 14.71 -15.49 26.28
CA PRO A 84 15.24 -16.06 27.52
C PRO A 84 14.29 -17.12 28.10
N LEU A 85 14.83 -18.04 28.91
CA LEU A 85 14.06 -19.01 29.68
C LEU A 85 13.19 -19.98 28.85
N VAL A 86 13.57 -20.26 27.60
CA VAL A 86 12.90 -21.29 26.79
C VAL A 86 13.34 -22.67 27.27
N ALA A 87 12.42 -23.45 27.84
CA ALA A 87 12.68 -24.84 28.26
C ALA A 87 12.82 -25.77 27.05
N SER A 88 11.95 -25.62 26.06
CA SER A 88 11.97 -26.43 24.84
C SER A 88 11.14 -25.79 23.74
N VAL A 89 11.59 -25.97 22.50
CA VAL A 89 10.81 -25.64 21.30
C VAL A 89 10.55 -26.91 20.50
N VAL A 90 9.32 -27.14 20.08
CA VAL A 90 9.02 -28.14 19.05
C VAL A 90 8.92 -27.43 17.72
N ALA A 91 9.79 -27.79 16.78
CA ALA A 91 9.78 -27.29 15.40
C ALA A 91 9.12 -28.35 14.52
N ASN A 92 7.86 -28.12 14.13
CA ASN A 92 7.04 -29.09 13.43
C ASN A 92 6.81 -28.69 11.98
N ASP A 93 6.91 -29.65 11.06
CA ASP A 93 6.39 -29.49 9.70
C ASP A 93 5.84 -30.83 9.18
N VAL A 94 4.86 -30.79 8.28
CA VAL A 94 4.32 -32.02 7.66
C VAL A 94 5.22 -32.50 6.53
N ASP A 95 5.90 -31.56 5.87
CA ASP A 95 6.78 -31.83 4.75
C ASP A 95 8.09 -32.49 5.19
N ALA A 96 8.54 -33.50 4.43
CA ALA A 96 9.71 -34.29 4.78
C ALA A 96 11.03 -33.52 4.56
N ASP A 97 11.07 -32.68 3.52
CA ASP A 97 12.24 -31.86 3.19
C ASP A 97 12.38 -30.73 4.21
N ALA A 98 11.26 -30.10 4.59
CA ALA A 98 11.19 -29.12 5.67
C ALA A 98 11.67 -29.72 7.00
N ALA A 99 11.15 -30.88 7.41
CA ALA A 99 11.60 -31.58 8.62
C ALA A 99 13.11 -31.90 8.60
N SER A 100 13.63 -32.30 7.43
CA SER A 100 15.06 -32.54 7.24
C SER A 100 15.88 -31.24 7.33
N SER A 101 15.38 -30.15 6.75
CA SER A 101 15.99 -28.83 6.82
C SER A 101 16.02 -28.30 8.25
N ILE A 102 14.94 -28.46 9.01
CA ILE A 102 14.86 -28.12 10.44
C ILE A 102 15.97 -28.85 11.21
N GLN A 103 16.10 -30.17 11.03
CA GLN A 103 17.11 -30.97 11.73
C GLN A 103 18.53 -30.46 11.45
N GLN A 104 18.84 -30.14 10.19
CA GLN A 104 20.15 -29.60 9.79
C GLN A 104 20.39 -28.20 10.38
N ASN A 105 19.39 -27.33 10.34
CA ASN A 105 19.49 -25.97 10.84
C ASN A 105 19.59 -25.92 12.37
N ILE A 106 18.93 -26.83 13.09
CA ILE A 106 19.09 -27.00 14.54
C ILE A 106 20.55 -27.32 14.90
N LEU A 107 21.17 -28.28 14.19
CA LEU A 107 22.56 -28.65 14.42
C LEU A 107 23.51 -27.49 14.09
N ARG A 108 23.25 -26.79 12.99
CA ARG A 108 24.05 -25.64 12.54
C ARG A 108 24.08 -24.51 13.56
N ASN A 109 22.96 -24.26 14.25
CA ASN A 109 22.86 -23.22 15.28
C ASN A 109 23.17 -23.73 16.69
N GLN A 110 23.54 -25.01 16.84
CA GLN A 110 23.90 -25.62 18.13
C GLN A 110 22.77 -25.59 19.18
N VAL A 111 21.51 -25.59 18.73
CA VAL A 111 20.31 -25.48 19.58
C VAL A 111 19.58 -26.81 19.79
N ALA A 112 20.22 -27.94 19.48
CA ALA A 112 19.64 -29.29 19.63
C ALA A 112 19.25 -29.66 21.07
N HIS A 113 19.81 -28.96 22.06
CA HIS A 113 19.48 -29.14 23.48
C HIS A 113 18.14 -28.49 23.86
N VAL A 114 17.65 -27.53 23.06
CA VAL A 114 16.38 -26.82 23.28
C VAL A 114 15.32 -27.24 22.27
N ILE A 115 15.70 -27.41 21.01
CA ILE A 115 14.75 -27.63 19.91
C ILE A 115 14.62 -29.11 19.58
N LYS A 116 13.39 -29.60 19.54
CA LYS A 116 13.02 -30.93 19.08
C LYS A 116 12.31 -30.83 17.72
N PRO A 117 12.89 -31.38 16.64
CA PRO A 117 12.19 -31.45 15.37
C PRO A 117 11.05 -32.49 15.44
N SER A 118 9.97 -32.21 14.73
CA SER A 118 8.81 -33.09 14.59
C SER A 118 8.35 -33.10 13.15
N ARG A 119 7.93 -34.28 12.67
CA ARG A 119 7.25 -34.43 11.39
C ARG A 119 5.84 -34.94 11.59
N MET A 120 4.87 -34.04 11.65
CA MET A 120 3.47 -34.36 11.89
C MET A 120 2.56 -33.31 11.25
N ASP A 121 1.30 -33.68 11.04
CA ASP A 121 0.25 -32.68 10.89
C ASP A 121 0.22 -31.75 12.11
N ALA A 122 0.03 -30.44 11.88
CA ALA A 122 0.07 -29.43 12.93
C ALA A 122 -1.00 -29.67 14.02
N ILE A 123 -2.19 -30.14 13.66
CA ILE A 123 -3.27 -30.44 14.60
C ILE A 123 -2.91 -31.64 15.47
N ASP A 124 -2.35 -32.69 14.89
CA ASP A 124 -1.90 -33.85 15.64
C ASP A 124 -0.75 -33.50 16.58
N CYS A 125 0.18 -32.66 16.13
CA CYS A 125 1.29 -32.16 16.94
C CYS A 125 0.78 -31.38 18.17
N MET A 126 -0.18 -30.47 17.97
CA MET A 126 -0.83 -29.72 19.06
C MET A 126 -1.52 -30.67 20.08
N ARG A 127 -2.23 -31.69 19.60
CA ARG A 127 -3.01 -32.62 20.43
C ARG A 127 -2.17 -33.65 21.19
N ARG A 128 -0.98 -33.97 20.71
CA ARG A 128 -0.07 -34.97 21.32
C ARG A 128 0.42 -34.59 22.73
N THR A 129 0.23 -33.34 23.12
CA THR A 129 0.60 -32.78 24.43
C THR A 129 -0.19 -33.32 25.63
N LYS A 130 -1.26 -34.09 25.44
CA LYS A 130 -2.04 -34.68 26.56
C LYS A 130 -1.18 -35.48 27.55
N ASN A 131 -0.06 -36.06 27.12
CA ASN A 131 0.83 -36.87 27.97
C ASN A 131 2.20 -36.20 28.30
N GLY A 132 2.58 -35.13 27.59
CA GLY A 132 3.87 -34.43 27.72
C GLY A 132 3.80 -33.03 28.36
N GLY A 133 2.59 -32.58 28.69
CA GLY A 133 2.27 -31.24 29.19
C GLY A 133 2.04 -30.23 28.05
N ARG A 134 1.16 -29.26 28.31
CA ARG A 134 0.71 -28.25 27.33
C ARG A 134 1.81 -27.25 26.99
N TYR A 135 1.76 -26.70 25.77
CA TYR A 135 2.62 -25.59 25.35
C TYR A 135 2.17 -24.28 26.00
N ASP A 136 3.12 -23.45 26.42
CA ASP A 136 2.88 -22.09 26.89
C ASP A 136 2.75 -21.09 25.75
N VAL A 137 3.35 -21.40 24.60
CA VAL A 137 3.25 -20.60 23.37
C VAL A 137 3.01 -21.52 22.18
N ILE A 138 2.02 -21.21 21.34
CA ILE A 138 1.79 -21.88 20.05
C ILE A 138 1.84 -20.82 18.95
N ASP A 139 2.76 -20.98 18.00
CA ASP A 139 2.85 -20.14 16.80
C ASP A 139 2.28 -20.84 15.58
N LEU A 140 1.36 -20.17 14.89
CA LEU A 140 0.66 -20.61 13.69
C LEU A 140 0.99 -19.65 12.55
N ASP A 141 1.73 -20.12 11.55
CA ASP A 141 2.08 -19.36 10.35
C ASP A 141 1.86 -20.18 9.07
N PRO A 142 0.60 -20.48 8.72
CA PRO A 142 0.30 -21.21 7.50
C PRO A 142 0.44 -20.33 6.25
N PHE A 143 0.45 -20.97 5.08
CA PHE A 143 0.17 -20.28 3.83
C PHE A 143 -1.32 -19.98 3.70
N GLY A 144 -1.68 -18.69 3.70
CA GLY A 144 -3.07 -18.25 3.60
C GLY A 144 -3.75 -18.15 4.97
N PRO A 145 -4.93 -18.75 5.16
CA PRO A 145 -5.75 -18.55 6.36
C PRO A 145 -5.27 -19.37 7.56
N CYS A 146 -5.38 -18.81 8.77
CA CYS A 146 -5.11 -19.53 10.03
C CYS A 146 -6.33 -20.20 10.66
N ALA A 147 -7.54 -19.92 10.15
CA ALA A 147 -8.82 -20.42 10.65
C ALA A 147 -8.83 -21.89 11.10
N SER A 148 -8.38 -22.80 10.24
CA SER A 148 -8.44 -24.25 10.46
C SER A 148 -7.59 -24.74 11.64
N LEU A 149 -6.59 -23.95 12.06
CA LEU A 149 -5.65 -24.30 13.10
C LEU A 149 -6.03 -23.72 14.47
N LEU A 150 -6.79 -22.61 14.48
CA LEU A 150 -7.13 -21.86 15.69
C LEU A 150 -7.84 -22.71 16.74
N ALA A 151 -8.86 -23.50 16.35
CA ALA A 151 -9.62 -24.31 17.30
C ALA A 151 -8.73 -25.28 18.10
N SER A 152 -7.82 -25.97 17.42
CA SER A 152 -6.91 -26.93 18.06
C SER A 152 -5.87 -26.24 18.93
N ALA A 153 -5.32 -25.10 18.50
CA ALA A 153 -4.39 -24.32 19.31
C ALA A 153 -5.06 -23.80 20.59
N ILE A 154 -6.26 -23.23 20.47
CA ILE A 154 -7.03 -22.69 21.59
C ILE A 154 -7.37 -23.77 22.62
N ALA A 155 -7.73 -24.97 22.17
CA ALA A 155 -8.06 -26.09 23.05
C ALA A 155 -6.83 -26.66 23.79
N THR A 156 -5.65 -26.58 23.20
CA THR A 156 -4.45 -27.32 23.66
C THR A 156 -3.41 -26.46 24.36
N VAL A 157 -3.39 -25.14 24.12
CA VAL A 157 -2.50 -24.20 24.83
C VAL A 157 -2.74 -24.23 26.34
N SER A 158 -1.70 -23.99 27.13
CA SER A 158 -1.80 -23.87 28.59
C SER A 158 -2.66 -22.66 28.98
N THR A 159 -3.28 -22.73 30.15
CA THR A 159 -4.06 -21.62 30.70
C THR A 159 -3.14 -20.44 30.99
N GLY A 160 -3.47 -19.27 30.45
CA GLY A 160 -2.60 -18.08 30.41
C GLY A 160 -1.49 -18.15 29.35
N GLY A 161 -1.47 -19.19 28.51
CA GLY A 161 -0.54 -19.31 27.40
C GLY A 161 -0.90 -18.41 26.23
N LEU A 162 0.08 -18.18 25.34
CA LEU A 162 0.00 -17.24 24.22
C LEU A 162 -0.18 -18.00 22.90
N ILE A 163 -1.13 -17.57 22.08
CA ILE A 163 -1.22 -17.98 20.67
C ILE A 163 -0.76 -16.82 19.80
N CYS A 164 0.16 -17.12 18.90
CA CYS A 164 0.64 -16.21 17.88
C CYS A 164 0.14 -16.73 16.52
N ALA A 165 -0.70 -15.99 15.81
CA ALA A 165 -1.28 -16.46 14.55
C ALA A 165 -1.11 -15.45 13.43
N THR A 166 -0.76 -15.95 12.24
CA THR A 166 -0.63 -15.18 11.01
C THR A 166 -1.66 -15.60 9.99
N ASP A 167 -2.26 -14.61 9.34
CA ASP A 167 -3.12 -14.82 8.18
C ASP A 167 -2.58 -13.99 7.00
N THR A 168 -2.33 -14.62 5.86
CA THR A 168 -1.85 -13.96 4.64
C THR A 168 -2.93 -13.82 3.56
N ASP A 169 -4.15 -14.30 3.78
CA ASP A 169 -5.30 -14.17 2.88
C ASP A 169 -6.03 -12.83 3.05
N MET A 170 -5.27 -11.74 2.89
CA MET A 170 -5.79 -10.38 2.98
C MET A 170 -6.83 -10.05 1.90
N GLN A 171 -6.86 -10.78 0.78
CA GLN A 171 -7.87 -10.53 -0.25
C GLN A 171 -9.27 -10.95 0.22
N THR A 172 -9.36 -12.10 0.88
CA THR A 172 -10.58 -12.61 1.52
C THR A 172 -11.01 -11.70 2.68
N LEU A 173 -10.09 -11.40 3.61
CA LEU A 173 -10.40 -10.59 4.80
C LEU A 173 -10.81 -9.14 4.46
N LEU A 174 -10.35 -8.61 3.34
CA LEU A 174 -10.72 -7.26 2.88
C LEU A 174 -11.96 -7.22 1.98
N GLY A 175 -12.57 -8.37 1.65
CA GLY A 175 -13.76 -8.43 0.80
C GLY A 175 -13.50 -7.98 -0.65
N LYS A 176 -12.30 -8.22 -1.19
CA LYS A 176 -11.87 -7.68 -2.50
C LYS A 176 -12.20 -8.54 -3.71
N THR A 177 -12.45 -9.83 -3.51
CA THR A 177 -12.77 -10.78 -4.59
C THR A 177 -14.27 -11.11 -4.57
N SER A 178 -14.81 -11.54 -5.71
CA SER A 178 -16.22 -11.97 -5.84
C SER A 178 -16.60 -13.08 -4.85
N HIS A 179 -15.64 -13.95 -4.50
CA HIS A 179 -15.84 -15.07 -3.58
C HIS A 179 -15.44 -14.77 -2.13
N ALA A 180 -14.88 -13.59 -1.83
CA ALA A 180 -14.36 -13.24 -0.51
C ALA A 180 -15.42 -13.39 0.60
N HIS A 181 -16.69 -13.10 0.32
CA HIS A 181 -17.77 -13.22 1.30
C HIS A 181 -17.99 -14.69 1.71
N ALA A 182 -18.11 -15.58 0.73
CA ALA A 182 -18.30 -17.00 0.97
C ALA A 182 -17.06 -17.64 1.61
N GLN A 183 -15.86 -17.28 1.14
CA GLN A 183 -14.60 -17.81 1.65
C GLN A 183 -14.32 -17.36 3.09
N CYS A 184 -14.50 -16.06 3.39
CA CYS A 184 -14.33 -15.54 4.73
C CYS A 184 -15.36 -16.14 5.70
N HIS A 185 -16.61 -16.32 5.26
CA HIS A 185 -17.63 -16.98 6.06
C HIS A 185 -17.27 -18.45 6.35
N ALA A 186 -16.79 -19.18 5.34
CA ALA A 186 -16.38 -20.57 5.51
C ALA A 186 -15.18 -20.73 6.46
N GLN A 187 -14.24 -19.78 6.43
CA GLN A 187 -13.03 -19.82 7.27
C GLN A 187 -13.29 -19.29 8.68
N TYR A 188 -13.93 -18.12 8.80
CA TYR A 188 -14.01 -17.35 10.05
C TYR A 188 -15.42 -17.22 10.62
N GLY A 189 -16.44 -17.75 9.95
CA GLY A 189 -17.83 -17.54 10.34
C GLY A 189 -18.28 -16.07 10.24
N ALA A 190 -17.57 -15.25 9.46
CA ALA A 190 -17.80 -13.82 9.34
C ALA A 190 -17.84 -13.36 7.88
N VAL A 191 -18.56 -12.27 7.61
CA VAL A 191 -18.65 -11.65 6.29
C VAL A 191 -17.88 -10.32 6.31
N PRO A 192 -16.90 -10.10 5.42
CA PRO A 192 -16.16 -8.86 5.34
C PRO A 192 -17.03 -7.76 4.69
N VAL A 193 -16.69 -6.50 4.94
CA VAL A 193 -17.27 -5.34 4.24
C VAL A 193 -16.16 -4.48 3.66
N THR A 194 -16.42 -3.87 2.52
CA THR A 194 -15.50 -2.90 1.93
C THR A 194 -15.59 -1.58 2.70
N ALA A 195 -14.55 -1.26 3.48
CA ALA A 195 -14.55 -0.09 4.35
C ALA A 195 -13.20 0.66 4.35
N ALA A 196 -13.18 1.84 4.98
CA ALA A 196 -11.97 2.62 5.20
C ALA A 196 -10.95 1.87 6.06
N TYR A 197 -11.45 1.27 7.12
CA TYR A 197 -10.73 0.56 8.17
C TYR A 197 -10.43 -0.90 7.83
N GLY A 198 -10.29 -1.27 6.55
CA GLY A 198 -10.24 -2.67 6.10
C GLY A 198 -9.20 -3.54 6.81
N LYS A 199 -7.98 -3.02 7.06
CA LYS A 199 -6.94 -3.74 7.82
C LYS A 199 -7.34 -4.02 9.26
N GLU A 200 -8.00 -3.07 9.92
CA GLU A 200 -8.51 -3.27 11.27
C GLU A 200 -9.67 -4.26 11.29
N LEU A 201 -10.55 -4.21 10.28
CA LEU A 201 -11.62 -5.19 10.12
C LEU A 201 -11.06 -6.61 9.98
N ALA A 202 -10.00 -6.79 9.17
CA ALA A 202 -9.33 -8.08 8.99
C ALA A 202 -8.84 -8.66 10.33
N ILE A 203 -8.13 -7.85 11.13
CA ILE A 203 -7.69 -8.24 12.48
C ILE A 203 -8.90 -8.65 13.34
N ARG A 204 -9.96 -7.82 13.35
CA ARG A 204 -11.14 -8.05 14.19
C ARG A 204 -11.97 -9.24 13.77
N ILE A 205 -11.96 -9.63 12.49
CA ILE A 205 -12.58 -10.87 12.00
C ILE A 205 -11.82 -12.08 12.56
N VAL A 206 -10.49 -12.11 12.41
CA VAL A 206 -9.66 -13.23 12.90
C VAL A 206 -9.79 -13.39 14.42
N VAL A 207 -9.69 -12.28 15.17
CA VAL A 207 -9.84 -12.29 16.64
C VAL A 207 -11.28 -12.65 17.04
N GLY A 208 -12.29 -12.19 16.29
CA GLY A 208 -13.70 -12.51 16.55
C GLY A 208 -13.97 -14.01 16.41
N ALA A 209 -13.44 -14.64 15.35
CA ALA A 209 -13.52 -16.07 15.14
C ALA A 209 -12.77 -16.85 16.24
N ALA A 210 -11.57 -16.40 16.63
CA ALA A 210 -10.83 -16.99 17.74
C ALA A 210 -11.60 -16.91 19.07
N ALA A 211 -12.26 -15.78 19.36
CA ALA A 211 -13.06 -15.62 20.57
C ALA A 211 -14.29 -16.56 20.59
N ALA A 212 -14.96 -16.72 19.45
CA ALA A 212 -16.08 -17.66 19.30
C ALA A 212 -15.62 -19.12 19.51
N MET A 213 -14.49 -19.50 18.91
CA MET A 213 -13.88 -20.82 19.09
C MET A 213 -13.42 -21.08 20.53
N ALA A 214 -12.87 -20.07 21.21
CA ALA A 214 -12.49 -20.18 22.62
C ALA A 214 -13.69 -20.41 23.53
N THR A 215 -14.77 -19.68 23.30
CA THR A 215 -16.00 -19.83 24.09
C THR A 215 -16.58 -21.24 23.94
N ALA A 216 -16.52 -21.83 22.73
CA ALA A 216 -16.94 -23.21 22.49
C ALA A 216 -16.05 -24.26 23.20
N CYS A 217 -14.87 -23.86 23.66
CA CYS A 217 -13.92 -24.70 24.41
C CYS A 217 -13.88 -24.34 25.91
N ASP A 218 -14.92 -23.69 26.46
CA ASP A 218 -14.98 -23.18 27.84
C ASP A 218 -13.80 -22.27 28.21
N ARG A 219 -13.36 -21.46 27.25
CA ARG A 219 -12.21 -20.55 27.36
C ARG A 219 -12.55 -19.16 26.86
N TYR A 220 -11.70 -18.20 27.17
CA TYR A 220 -11.76 -16.85 26.62
C TYR A 220 -10.38 -16.37 26.19
N ILE A 221 -10.34 -15.34 25.35
CA ILE A 221 -9.10 -14.77 24.83
C ILE A 221 -8.89 -13.32 25.27
N GLU A 222 -7.63 -12.94 25.39
CA GLU A 222 -7.19 -11.57 25.65
C GLU A 222 -6.16 -11.15 24.59
N PRO A 223 -6.54 -10.34 23.59
CA PRO A 223 -5.61 -9.80 22.62
C PRO A 223 -4.51 -8.95 23.29
N VAL A 224 -3.26 -9.20 22.91
CA VAL A 224 -2.06 -8.57 23.49
C VAL A 224 -1.41 -7.59 22.52
N LEU A 225 -1.10 -8.07 21.30
CA LEU A 225 -0.43 -7.29 20.26
C LEU A 225 -0.98 -7.73 18.91
N CYS A 226 -1.79 -6.89 18.27
CA CYS A 226 -2.37 -7.22 16.97
C CYS A 226 -2.02 -6.15 15.93
N THR A 227 -1.59 -6.54 14.74
CA THR A 227 -1.32 -5.60 13.65
C THR A 227 -1.60 -6.22 12.28
N ALA A 228 -1.58 -5.38 11.26
CA ALA A 228 -1.64 -5.81 9.87
C ALA A 228 -0.66 -4.97 9.04
N VAL A 229 0.27 -5.65 8.38
CA VAL A 229 1.32 -5.02 7.58
C VAL A 229 1.26 -5.59 6.18
N GLU A 230 1.13 -4.70 5.20
CA GLU A 230 1.07 -5.00 3.77
C GLU A 230 0.14 -6.17 3.39
N PHE A 231 0.65 -7.39 3.41
CA PHE A 231 0.03 -8.62 2.94
C PHE A 231 -0.40 -9.60 4.04
N PHE A 232 -0.20 -9.29 5.33
CA PHE A 232 -0.60 -10.19 6.42
C PHE A 232 -1.27 -9.48 7.61
N VAL A 233 -2.07 -10.25 8.34
CA VAL A 233 -2.54 -9.99 9.71
C VAL A 233 -1.69 -10.81 10.66
N ARG A 234 -1.24 -10.20 11.76
CA ARG A 234 -0.55 -10.88 12.86
C ARG A 234 -1.25 -10.57 14.17
N VAL A 235 -1.70 -11.62 14.86
CA VAL A 235 -2.41 -11.51 16.14
C VAL A 235 -1.70 -12.30 17.22
N HIS A 236 -1.62 -11.72 18.41
CA HIS A 236 -1.11 -12.37 19.61
C HIS A 236 -2.18 -12.25 20.68
N PHE A 237 -2.66 -13.36 21.24
CA PHE A 237 -3.67 -13.35 22.28
C PHE A 237 -3.41 -14.43 23.32
N ARG A 238 -3.67 -14.11 24.59
CA ARG A 238 -3.64 -15.09 25.69
C ARG A 238 -4.95 -15.87 25.73
N VAL A 239 -4.89 -17.11 26.18
CA VAL A 239 -6.06 -17.98 26.33
C VAL A 239 -6.19 -18.40 27.79
N HIS A 240 -7.38 -18.19 28.36
CA HIS A 240 -7.67 -18.49 29.75
C HIS A 240 -8.92 -19.38 29.84
N ASP A 241 -8.99 -20.24 30.86
CA ASP A 241 -10.18 -21.03 31.14
C ASP A 241 -11.27 -20.14 31.75
N LEU A 242 -12.52 -20.35 31.35
CA LEU A 242 -13.65 -19.62 31.92
C LEU A 242 -13.89 -20.08 33.37
N PRO A 243 -14.15 -19.15 34.31
CA PRO A 243 -14.48 -19.51 35.68
C PRO A 243 -15.84 -20.26 35.73
N PRO A 244 -15.99 -21.31 36.56
CA PRO A 244 -17.21 -22.16 36.59
C PRO A 244 -18.53 -21.44 36.90
N GLN A 245 -18.47 -20.25 37.50
CA GLN A 245 -19.65 -19.49 37.95
C GLN A 245 -19.69 -18.04 37.37
N GLY A 246 -18.74 -17.68 36.50
CA GLY A 246 -18.71 -16.38 35.85
C GLY A 246 -19.28 -16.49 34.45
N GLY A 247 -20.41 -15.83 34.19
CA GLY A 247 -21.01 -15.79 32.85
C GLY A 247 -20.00 -15.32 31.79
N CYS A 248 -20.09 -15.89 30.59
CA CYS A 248 -19.22 -15.52 29.49
C CYS A 248 -19.51 -14.08 29.03
N VAL A 249 -18.59 -13.14 29.31
CA VAL A 249 -18.70 -11.72 28.90
C VAL A 249 -18.36 -11.53 27.39
N MET A 250 -18.03 -12.61 26.67
CA MET A 250 -17.56 -12.55 25.28
C MET A 250 -18.60 -12.07 24.25
N PRO A 251 -19.91 -12.40 24.34
CA PRO A 251 -20.90 -11.93 23.37
C PRO A 251 -21.01 -10.40 23.30
N VAL A 252 -20.66 -9.69 24.37
CA VAL A 252 -20.63 -8.22 24.43
C VAL A 252 -19.45 -7.63 23.64
N LYS A 253 -18.37 -8.41 23.45
CA LYS A 253 -17.16 -8.03 22.70
C LYS A 253 -17.20 -8.47 21.23
N LEU A 254 -18.32 -9.00 20.76
CA LEU A 254 -18.56 -9.31 19.35
C LEU A 254 -19.67 -8.40 18.84
N SER A 255 -19.49 -7.85 17.63
CA SER A 255 -20.50 -7.03 16.98
C SER A 255 -20.63 -7.34 15.50
N VAL A 256 -21.80 -7.08 14.94
CA VAL A 256 -21.94 -6.86 13.49
C VAL A 256 -21.74 -5.40 13.16
N VAL A 257 -21.23 -5.12 11.96
CA VAL A 257 -21.10 -3.76 11.43
C VAL A 257 -22.10 -3.53 10.32
N HIS A 258 -22.82 -2.42 10.38
CA HIS A 258 -23.62 -1.92 9.27
C HIS A 258 -22.81 -0.83 8.56
N GLN A 259 -22.37 -1.08 7.33
CA GLN A 259 -21.50 -0.20 6.55
C GLN A 259 -22.22 0.40 5.33
N CYS A 260 -22.24 1.72 5.25
CA CYS A 260 -22.67 2.46 4.06
C CYS A 260 -21.51 2.56 3.06
N ILE A 261 -21.64 1.95 1.89
CA ILE A 261 -20.62 2.05 0.82
C ILE A 261 -20.63 3.39 0.08
N ARG A 262 -21.69 4.21 0.27
CA ARG A 262 -21.83 5.52 -0.38
C ARG A 262 -21.07 6.61 0.38
N CYS A 263 -21.38 6.82 1.65
CA CYS A 263 -20.83 7.93 2.43
C CYS A 263 -19.74 7.54 3.42
N SER A 264 -19.46 6.25 3.61
CA SER A 264 -18.56 5.70 4.64
C SER A 264 -19.12 5.72 6.06
N PHE A 265 -20.43 5.94 6.23
CA PHE A 265 -21.08 5.80 7.54
C PHE A 265 -21.03 4.33 7.97
N PHE A 266 -20.75 4.08 9.23
CA PHE A 266 -20.89 2.75 9.82
C PHE A 266 -21.44 2.85 11.25
N ARG A 267 -22.05 1.75 11.71
CA ARG A 267 -22.44 1.57 13.10
C ARG A 267 -22.19 0.12 13.52
N LEU A 268 -21.81 -0.06 14.77
CA LEU A 268 -21.59 -1.36 15.37
C LEU A 268 -22.82 -1.75 16.18
N ARG A 269 -23.20 -3.02 16.09
CA ARG A 269 -24.27 -3.61 16.91
C ARG A 269 -23.70 -4.82 17.64
N PRO A 270 -23.54 -4.75 18.98
CA PRO A 270 -23.13 -5.88 19.79
C PRO A 270 -24.06 -7.08 19.63
N LEU A 271 -23.51 -8.29 19.71
CA LEU A 271 -24.28 -9.53 19.66
C LEU A 271 -24.95 -9.86 21.01
N GLY A 272 -24.37 -9.42 22.12
CA GLY A 272 -24.90 -9.60 23.47
C GLY A 272 -24.95 -8.31 24.29
N LYS A 273 -25.72 -8.33 25.39
CA LYS A 273 -25.84 -7.24 26.37
C LYS A 273 -25.14 -7.62 27.67
N ALA A 274 -24.58 -6.63 28.38
CA ALA A 274 -24.15 -6.82 29.76
C ALA A 274 -25.36 -6.82 30.70
N THR A 275 -25.30 -7.58 31.80
CA THR A 275 -26.35 -7.59 32.84
C THR A 275 -26.49 -6.20 33.45
N GLY A 276 -27.68 -5.59 33.33
CA GLY A 276 -27.98 -4.25 33.85
C GLY A 276 -27.87 -3.11 32.83
N ASP A 277 -27.57 -3.39 31.57
CA ASP A 277 -27.49 -2.37 30.53
C ASP A 277 -28.90 -2.00 30.02
N SER A 278 -29.47 -0.92 30.56
CA SER A 278 -30.73 -0.29 30.11
C SER A 278 -30.50 0.67 28.94
N ARG A 279 -29.54 0.36 28.06
CA ARG A 279 -29.41 1.04 26.77
C ARG A 279 -30.59 0.63 25.93
N ASP A 280 -31.50 1.59 25.76
CA ASP A 280 -32.60 1.54 24.82
C ASP A 280 -32.09 0.96 23.49
N ASP A 281 -32.81 -0.01 22.94
CA ASP A 281 -32.37 -0.90 21.86
C ASP A 281 -32.19 -0.20 20.52
N GLY A 282 -32.03 1.13 20.53
CA GLY A 282 -31.76 1.98 19.39
C GLY A 282 -32.56 1.49 18.22
N GLN A 283 -33.89 1.64 18.33
CA GLN A 283 -34.99 1.17 17.49
C GLN A 283 -34.85 1.41 15.98
N ASP A 284 -33.71 1.91 15.54
CA ASP A 284 -33.37 2.14 14.17
C ASP A 284 -32.87 0.84 13.52
N SER A 285 -33.75 -0.14 13.38
CA SER A 285 -33.56 -1.32 12.53
C SER A 285 -33.52 -0.97 11.05
N SER A 286 -33.44 0.32 10.71
CA SER A 286 -33.42 0.79 9.35
C SER A 286 -32.26 0.15 8.58
N PRO A 287 -32.53 -0.50 7.44
CA PRO A 287 -31.49 -0.96 6.52
C PRO A 287 -30.85 0.22 5.76
N THR A 288 -31.34 1.45 5.97
CA THR A 288 -30.85 2.65 5.29
C THR A 288 -29.91 3.47 6.16
N CYS A 289 -28.99 4.15 5.49
CA CYS A 289 -28.00 5.01 6.11
C CYS A 289 -28.66 6.32 6.56
N PRO A 290 -28.52 6.72 7.84
CA PRO A 290 -29.14 7.95 8.35
C PRO A 290 -28.52 9.23 7.77
N VAL A 291 -27.38 9.12 7.08
CA VAL A 291 -26.67 10.26 6.50
C VAL A 291 -27.09 10.50 5.04
N CYS A 292 -27.19 9.45 4.24
CA CYS A 292 -27.36 9.57 2.79
C CYS A 292 -28.52 8.74 2.21
N GLY A 293 -29.30 8.06 3.05
CA GLY A 293 -30.41 7.17 2.65
C GLY A 293 -29.98 5.90 1.89
N GLY A 294 -28.69 5.66 1.69
CA GLY A 294 -28.18 4.48 0.97
C GLY A 294 -28.29 3.19 1.80
N LEU A 295 -28.30 2.02 1.16
CA LEU A 295 -28.37 0.74 1.88
C LEU A 295 -27.11 0.49 2.71
N LEU A 296 -27.29 -0.03 3.92
CA LEU A 296 -26.21 -0.49 4.79
C LEU A 296 -25.92 -1.97 4.54
N GLN A 297 -24.69 -2.29 4.15
CA GLN A 297 -24.20 -3.66 4.09
C GLN A 297 -23.92 -4.18 5.51
N VAL A 298 -24.27 -5.44 5.78
CA VAL A 298 -23.99 -6.10 7.05
C VAL A 298 -22.66 -6.86 6.92
N GLY A 299 -21.77 -6.66 7.89
CA GLY A 299 -20.52 -7.42 8.02
C GLY A 299 -20.30 -7.90 9.45
N GLY A 300 -19.30 -8.77 9.62
CA GLY A 300 -18.97 -9.41 10.89
C GLY A 300 -19.53 -10.85 10.98
N PRO A 301 -19.55 -11.42 12.19
CA PRO A 301 -19.18 -10.78 13.45
C PRO A 301 -17.70 -10.42 13.52
N LEU A 302 -17.39 -9.33 14.23
CA LEU A 302 -16.04 -8.84 14.45
C LEU A 302 -15.82 -8.55 15.94
N TRP A 303 -14.58 -8.69 16.39
CA TRP A 303 -14.17 -8.33 17.73
C TRP A 303 -14.23 -6.82 17.95
N THR A 304 -14.94 -6.36 18.98
CA THR A 304 -15.07 -4.96 19.38
C THR A 304 -14.41 -4.63 20.71
N GLY A 305 -13.78 -5.61 21.36
CA GLY A 305 -12.90 -5.34 22.50
C GLY A 305 -11.55 -4.71 22.09
N PRO A 306 -10.69 -4.44 23.09
CA PRO A 306 -9.32 -4.01 22.86
C PRO A 306 -8.55 -5.01 21.99
N LEU A 307 -7.69 -4.49 21.11
CA LEU A 307 -6.76 -5.27 20.28
C LEU A 307 -5.34 -5.33 20.86
N GLN A 308 -5.05 -4.44 21.83
CA GLN A 308 -3.73 -4.24 22.40
C GLN A 308 -3.85 -4.25 23.93
N ASP A 309 -2.90 -4.88 24.59
CA ASP A 309 -2.78 -4.87 26.04
C ASP A 309 -1.94 -3.67 26.49
N LYS A 310 -2.61 -2.58 26.91
CA LYS A 310 -1.99 -1.27 27.20
C LYS A 310 -0.82 -1.35 28.18
N PRO A 311 -0.93 -2.00 29.36
CA PRO A 311 0.20 -2.21 30.25
C PRO A 311 1.39 -2.87 29.56
N THR A 312 1.16 -3.95 28.81
CA THR A 312 2.21 -4.68 28.10
C THR A 312 2.88 -3.81 27.04
N ILE A 313 2.12 -3.15 26.17
CA ILE A 313 2.68 -2.31 25.10
C ILE A 313 3.48 -1.13 25.65
N MET A 314 2.97 -0.44 26.67
CA MET A 314 3.69 0.68 27.30
C MET A 314 4.98 0.22 27.97
N SER A 315 4.92 -0.91 28.68
CA SER A 315 6.09 -1.51 29.33
C SER A 315 7.12 -2.02 28.32
N MET A 316 6.70 -2.56 27.17
CA MET A 316 7.60 -2.92 26.06
C MET A 316 8.36 -1.69 25.56
N VAL A 317 7.67 -0.57 25.32
CA VAL A 317 8.31 0.67 24.83
C VAL A 317 9.28 1.26 25.87
N ALA A 318 8.95 1.16 27.16
CA ALA A 318 9.79 1.67 28.24
C ALA A 318 11.07 0.81 28.48
N ASN A 319 10.95 -0.51 28.38
CA ASN A 319 12.00 -1.45 28.80
C ASN A 319 12.83 -2.03 27.64
N THR A 320 12.59 -1.61 26.39
CA THR A 320 13.35 -2.11 25.23
C THR A 320 14.76 -1.51 25.18
N SER A 321 15.77 -2.37 25.02
CA SER A 321 17.19 -2.00 24.91
C SER A 321 17.47 -1.07 23.73
N ALA A 322 18.49 -0.20 23.85
CA ALA A 322 18.86 0.75 22.80
C ALA A 322 19.14 0.09 21.43
N ALA A 323 19.70 -1.13 21.42
CA ALA A 323 19.95 -1.89 20.20
C ALA A 323 18.66 -2.33 19.49
N SER A 324 17.62 -2.68 20.25
CA SER A 324 16.32 -3.12 19.70
C SER A 324 15.42 -1.95 19.29
N GLN A 325 15.68 -0.73 19.78
CA GLN A 325 14.90 0.47 19.44
C GLN A 325 15.03 0.92 17.99
N SER A 326 16.08 0.50 17.29
CA SER A 326 16.32 0.83 15.87
C SER A 326 15.62 -0.14 14.89
N THR A 327 14.98 -1.19 15.40
CA THR A 327 14.36 -2.24 14.56
C THR A 327 13.01 -1.82 13.98
N PRO A 328 12.64 -2.29 12.78
CA PRO A 328 11.30 -2.09 12.21
C PRO A 328 10.17 -2.59 13.12
N ALA A 329 10.35 -3.73 13.80
CA ALA A 329 9.37 -4.26 14.74
C ALA A 329 9.10 -3.30 15.91
N PHE A 330 10.16 -2.73 16.51
CA PHE A 330 9.99 -1.74 17.57
C PHE A 330 9.28 -0.47 17.06
N SER A 331 9.53 -0.05 15.82
CA SER A 331 8.83 1.11 15.24
C SER A 331 7.32 0.90 15.13
N VAL A 332 6.88 -0.33 14.85
CA VAL A 332 5.45 -0.70 14.85
C VAL A 332 4.90 -0.66 16.27
N VAL A 333 5.57 -1.29 17.24
CA VAL A 333 5.15 -1.28 18.66
C VAL A 333 5.09 0.14 19.21
N ARG A 334 6.05 0.99 18.88
CA ARG A 334 6.04 2.42 19.24
C ARG A 334 4.88 3.15 18.59
N SER A 335 4.56 2.87 17.33
CA SER A 335 3.41 3.49 16.65
C SER A 335 2.08 3.07 17.31
N ILE A 336 1.98 1.80 17.71
CA ILE A 336 0.84 1.28 18.49
C ILE A 336 0.76 2.00 19.84
N SER A 337 1.88 2.17 20.55
CA SER A 337 1.87 2.87 21.84
C SER A 337 1.41 4.32 21.71
N GLN A 338 1.84 5.04 20.65
CA GLN A 338 1.36 6.41 20.37
C GLN A 338 -0.15 6.45 20.06
N GLU A 339 -0.69 5.45 19.35
CA GLU A 339 -2.13 5.32 19.12
C GLU A 339 -2.90 5.18 20.45
N MET A 340 -2.28 4.57 21.45
CA MET A 340 -2.85 4.30 22.79
C MET A 340 -2.58 5.41 23.82
N LEU A 341 -1.87 6.48 23.45
CA LEU A 341 -1.64 7.61 24.36
C LEU A 341 -2.92 8.44 24.51
N GLY A 342 -3.41 8.51 25.74
CA GLY A 342 -4.65 9.18 26.14
C GLY A 342 -5.61 8.26 26.90
N ASP A 343 -6.63 8.84 27.53
CA ASP A 343 -7.72 8.11 28.22
C ASP A 343 -8.82 7.67 27.24
N VAL A 344 -8.41 7.22 26.06
CA VAL A 344 -9.30 6.79 24.97
C VAL A 344 -9.11 5.31 24.72
N ASP A 345 -9.33 4.54 25.78
CA ASP A 345 -9.32 3.09 25.66
C ASP A 345 -10.46 2.64 24.74
N ASP A 346 -10.20 1.62 23.92
CA ASP A 346 -11.20 0.91 23.11
C ASP A 346 -11.87 1.68 21.96
N LEU A 347 -11.10 2.49 21.23
CA LEU A 347 -11.56 3.02 19.95
C LEU A 347 -11.65 1.91 18.88
N VAL A 348 -12.89 1.61 18.47
CA VAL A 348 -13.22 0.54 17.52
C VAL A 348 -13.40 1.10 16.11
N LEU A 349 -12.59 0.60 15.17
CA LEU A 349 -12.53 1.04 13.77
C LEU A 349 -12.04 2.48 13.64
N SER A 350 -11.66 2.85 12.41
CA SER A 350 -11.16 4.19 12.09
C SER A 350 -11.95 4.83 10.96
N ILE A 351 -12.09 6.14 11.03
CA ILE A 351 -12.60 6.96 9.93
C ILE A 351 -11.44 7.37 9.03
N SER A 352 -11.71 7.54 7.74
CA SER A 352 -10.78 8.16 6.79
C SER A 352 -11.39 9.47 6.32
N ILE A 353 -10.76 10.59 6.69
CA ILE A 353 -11.26 11.93 6.38
C ILE A 353 -11.51 12.09 4.87
N PRO A 354 -10.57 11.71 3.96
CA PRO A 354 -10.85 11.77 2.52
C PRO A 354 -12.08 10.95 2.09
N LYS A 355 -12.32 9.78 2.70
CA LYS A 355 -13.47 8.91 2.36
C LYS A 355 -14.80 9.46 2.90
N LEU A 356 -14.80 10.20 4.02
CA LEU A 356 -15.99 10.91 4.52
C LEU A 356 -16.45 12.00 3.55
N PHE A 357 -15.51 12.67 2.87
CA PHE A 357 -15.80 13.73 1.91
C PHE A 357 -16.06 13.23 0.48
N ARG A 358 -15.88 11.93 0.21
CA ARG A 358 -16.07 11.32 -1.13
C ARG A 358 -17.44 11.64 -1.76
N PRO A 359 -18.58 11.59 -1.05
CA PRO A 359 -19.89 11.95 -1.62
C PRO A 359 -19.97 13.40 -2.10
N TYR A 360 -19.15 14.28 -1.52
CA TYR A 360 -19.18 15.73 -1.72
C TYR A 360 -18.08 16.22 -2.67
N LYS A 361 -17.29 15.32 -3.28
CA LYS A 361 -16.16 15.68 -4.16
C LYS A 361 -16.56 16.61 -5.32
N GLY A 362 -17.82 16.55 -5.76
CA GLY A 362 -18.34 17.42 -6.83
C GLY A 362 -18.74 18.83 -6.38
N VAL A 363 -18.80 19.11 -5.07
CA VAL A 363 -19.25 20.40 -4.52
C VAL A 363 -18.21 21.01 -3.59
N VAL A 364 -17.39 20.20 -2.93
CA VAL A 364 -16.37 20.68 -1.99
C VAL A 364 -15.09 21.09 -2.71
N ALA A 365 -14.68 22.36 -2.57
CA ALA A 365 -13.44 22.88 -3.16
C ALA A 365 -12.16 22.34 -2.48
N SER A 366 -12.22 22.06 -1.17
CA SER A 366 -11.10 21.48 -0.42
C SER A 366 -11.58 20.68 0.79
N VAL A 367 -10.87 19.58 1.10
CA VAL A 367 -11.09 18.75 2.30
C VAL A 367 -10.20 19.27 3.43
N PRO A 368 -10.67 19.30 4.70
CA PRO A 368 -9.85 19.74 5.81
C PRO A 368 -8.58 18.90 5.97
N SER A 369 -7.50 19.54 6.44
CA SER A 369 -6.31 18.80 6.85
C SER A 369 -6.65 17.87 8.04
N LYS A 370 -5.91 16.76 8.18
CA LYS A 370 -6.08 15.84 9.31
C LYS A 370 -6.00 16.58 10.65
N PHE A 371 -5.03 17.48 10.77
CA PHE A 371 -4.85 18.30 11.97
C PHE A 371 -6.07 19.19 12.27
N ALA A 372 -6.59 19.90 11.27
CA ALA A 372 -7.75 20.78 11.45
C ALA A 372 -9.00 19.97 11.85
N PHE A 373 -9.22 18.81 11.23
CA PHE A 373 -10.34 17.94 11.54
C PHE A 373 -10.26 17.35 12.97
N LEU A 374 -9.08 16.91 13.39
CA LEU A 374 -8.85 16.43 14.75
C LEU A 374 -9.07 17.56 15.77
N LYS A 375 -8.53 18.75 15.52
CA LYS A 375 -8.73 19.92 16.38
C LYS A 375 -10.21 20.27 16.55
N ALA A 376 -11.01 20.13 15.49
CA ALA A 376 -12.46 20.34 15.56
C ALA A 376 -13.15 19.30 16.47
N LEU A 377 -12.78 18.01 16.37
CA LEU A 377 -13.31 16.97 17.25
C LEU A 377 -12.91 17.20 18.72
N THR A 378 -11.65 17.58 18.96
CA THR A 378 -11.16 17.91 20.31
C THR A 378 -11.83 19.15 20.89
N ALA A 379 -12.09 20.17 20.07
CA ALA A 379 -12.86 21.35 20.49
C ALA A 379 -14.31 21.01 20.87
N LEU A 380 -14.86 19.91 20.33
CA LEU A 380 -16.17 19.37 20.70
C LEU A 380 -16.12 18.42 21.91
N GLY A 381 -14.96 18.25 22.55
CA GLY A 381 -14.77 17.38 23.71
C GLY A 381 -14.53 15.91 23.37
N TYR A 382 -14.34 15.56 22.10
CA TYR A 382 -14.06 14.19 21.68
C TYR A 382 -12.57 13.95 21.51
N ALA A 383 -12.13 12.79 21.96
CA ALA A 383 -10.76 12.38 21.78
C ALA A 383 -10.58 11.77 20.39
N ALA A 384 -9.43 12.03 19.78
CA ALA A 384 -9.13 11.54 18.45
C ALA A 384 -7.62 11.33 18.28
N THR A 385 -7.24 10.22 17.64
CA THR A 385 -5.85 9.80 17.46
C THR A 385 -5.63 9.22 16.06
N SER A 386 -4.38 9.16 15.62
CA SER A 386 -4.00 8.48 14.38
C SER A 386 -3.84 6.98 14.62
N THR A 387 -4.12 6.16 13.62
CA THR A 387 -3.87 4.71 13.72
C THR A 387 -2.61 4.28 12.97
N HIS A 388 -1.91 3.29 13.51
CA HIS A 388 -0.74 2.67 12.87
C HIS A 388 -1.10 1.86 11.60
N LEU A 389 -2.37 1.47 11.45
CA LEU A 389 -2.84 0.62 10.34
C LEU A 389 -3.02 1.40 9.02
N ASP A 390 -3.38 2.67 9.10
CA ASP A 390 -3.64 3.55 7.95
C ASP A 390 -3.18 4.99 8.27
N PRO A 391 -2.22 5.57 7.50
CA PRO A 391 -1.79 6.96 7.67
C PRO A 391 -2.92 7.99 7.58
N THR A 392 -3.95 7.71 6.78
CA THR A 392 -5.15 8.55 6.62
C THR A 392 -6.24 8.26 7.65
N GLY A 393 -6.08 7.17 8.41
CA GLY A 393 -7.01 6.72 9.43
C GLY A 393 -6.93 7.57 10.70
N THR A 394 -8.10 7.87 11.23
CA THR A 394 -8.31 8.54 12.52
C THR A 394 -9.26 7.69 13.34
N LYS A 395 -8.91 7.44 14.60
CA LYS A 395 -9.81 6.86 15.59
C LYS A 395 -10.38 7.95 16.47
N THR A 396 -11.65 7.85 16.85
CA THR A 396 -12.30 8.81 17.74
C THR A 396 -13.45 8.19 18.51
N ASN A 397 -13.71 8.68 19.72
CA ASN A 397 -14.91 8.31 20.50
C ASN A 397 -16.14 9.14 20.11
N ALA A 398 -16.01 10.06 19.15
CA ALA A 398 -17.15 10.81 18.61
C ALA A 398 -18.16 9.87 17.94
N PRO A 399 -19.45 9.93 18.29
CA PRO A 399 -20.48 9.25 17.53
C PRO A 399 -20.39 9.64 16.06
N LEU A 400 -20.57 8.70 15.15
CA LEU A 400 -20.29 8.97 13.74
C LEU A 400 -21.19 10.08 13.16
N LEU A 401 -22.40 10.26 13.68
CA LEU A 401 -23.26 11.40 13.34
C LEU A 401 -22.63 12.75 13.73
N VAL A 402 -21.90 12.83 14.85
CA VAL A 402 -21.13 14.03 15.23
C VAL A 402 -19.97 14.25 14.26
N VAL A 403 -19.28 13.20 13.83
CA VAL A 403 -18.25 13.29 12.78
C VAL A 403 -18.84 13.88 11.50
N TYR A 404 -20.04 13.44 11.08
CA TYR A 404 -20.73 14.04 9.94
C TYR A 404 -21.21 15.46 10.18
N ARG A 405 -21.54 15.86 11.42
CA ARG A 405 -21.80 17.28 11.74
C ARG A 405 -20.56 18.14 11.48
N VAL A 406 -19.35 17.68 11.84
CA VAL A 406 -18.10 18.39 11.51
C VAL A 406 -17.92 18.50 9.99
N VAL A 407 -18.23 17.43 9.24
CA VAL A 407 -18.23 17.46 7.76
C VAL A 407 -19.19 18.52 7.22
N VAL A 408 -20.44 18.55 7.71
CA VAL A 408 -21.45 19.52 7.28
C VAL A 408 -21.01 20.95 7.64
N THR A 409 -20.54 21.19 8.86
CA THR A 409 -20.02 22.51 9.26
C THR A 409 -18.88 22.99 8.37
N TRP A 410 -17.98 22.09 7.95
CA TRP A 410 -16.94 22.42 6.99
C TRP A 410 -17.53 22.84 5.63
N LEU A 411 -18.52 22.11 5.12
CA LEU A 411 -19.20 22.45 3.86
C LEU A 411 -19.91 23.81 3.95
N HIS A 412 -20.56 24.12 5.07
CA HIS A 412 -21.17 25.44 5.34
C HIS A 412 -20.14 26.57 5.29
N ALA A 413 -19.01 26.40 5.98
CA ALA A 413 -17.96 27.43 6.06
C ALA A 413 -17.28 27.71 4.70
N HIS A 414 -17.45 26.84 3.70
CA HIS A 414 -16.88 26.97 2.36
C HIS A 414 -17.96 27.18 1.29
N GLU A 415 -19.16 27.63 1.67
CA GLU A 415 -20.27 28.00 0.77
C GLU A 415 -20.71 26.87 -0.19
N CYS A 416 -20.48 25.60 0.19
CA CYS A 416 -20.71 24.43 -0.67
C CYS A 416 -22.17 23.94 -0.67
N LEU A 417 -23.16 24.77 -0.34
CA LEU A 417 -24.55 24.34 -0.05
C LEU A 417 -25.59 24.71 -1.09
N ALA A 418 -25.21 25.46 -2.13
CA ALA A 418 -26.15 25.89 -3.16
C ALA A 418 -26.66 24.74 -4.07
N THR A 419 -26.16 23.51 -3.91
CA THR A 419 -26.56 22.33 -4.70
C THR A 419 -26.67 21.08 -3.80
N SER A 420 -27.88 20.67 -3.41
CA SER A 420 -28.11 19.40 -2.68
C SER A 420 -28.37 18.24 -3.64
N PRO A 421 -27.89 17.02 -3.33
CA PRO A 421 -28.89 15.99 -2.98
C PRO A 421 -28.50 15.04 -1.83
N ILE A 422 -27.41 15.28 -1.07
CA ILE A 422 -27.01 14.38 0.02
C ILE A 422 -26.66 15.17 1.28
N LEU A 423 -27.58 16.00 1.78
CA LEU A 423 -27.48 16.45 3.16
C LEU A 423 -28.30 15.48 4.04
N PRO A 424 -27.81 15.08 5.22
CA PRO A 424 -28.60 14.31 6.17
C PRO A 424 -29.92 15.04 6.39
N SER A 425 -31.04 14.32 6.19
CA SER A 425 -32.37 14.85 6.45
C SER A 425 -32.46 15.27 7.91
N VAL A 426 -32.31 16.58 8.15
CA VAL A 426 -32.74 17.35 9.32
C VAL A 426 -32.31 16.74 10.67
N LEU A 427 -31.17 17.19 11.21
CA LEU A 427 -31.07 17.40 12.65
C LEU A 427 -31.51 18.85 12.92
N PRO A 428 -32.64 19.10 13.59
CA PRO A 428 -33.16 20.45 13.77
C PRO A 428 -32.17 21.34 14.55
N LEU A 429 -32.02 22.58 14.10
CA LEU A 429 -31.43 23.67 14.89
C LEU A 429 -32.48 24.10 15.94
N PRO A 430 -32.16 24.21 17.24
CA PRO A 430 -33.11 24.76 18.19
C PRO A 430 -33.23 26.27 17.96
N THR A 431 -34.45 26.72 17.69
CA THR A 431 -34.89 28.11 17.79
C THR A 431 -35.26 28.44 19.24
N THR A 432 -34.85 29.62 19.72
CA THR A 432 -35.30 30.41 20.89
C THR A 432 -34.50 30.43 22.20
N ASP A 433 -34.34 31.68 22.67
CA ASP A 433 -33.90 32.26 23.94
C ASP A 433 -34.29 31.50 25.21
N LEU A 434 -33.38 31.37 26.18
CA LEU A 434 -33.73 31.18 27.61
C LEU A 434 -32.67 31.75 28.57
N THR A 435 -33.14 32.62 29.46
CA THR A 435 -32.54 33.05 30.74
C THR A 435 -32.81 31.99 31.84
N PHE A 436 -31.96 31.89 32.89
CA PHE A 436 -32.12 30.94 34.02
C PHE A 436 -31.89 31.59 35.41
N PRO A 437 -32.70 31.25 36.44
CA PRO A 437 -32.38 31.31 37.87
C PRO A 437 -32.10 29.89 38.48
N PRO A 438 -31.72 29.75 39.78
CA PRO A 438 -30.84 28.66 40.24
C PRO A 438 -31.50 27.42 40.90
N ARG A 439 -30.79 26.29 40.72
CA ARG A 439 -30.75 24.94 41.37
C ARG A 439 -31.88 24.47 42.31
N ASP A 440 -32.55 23.38 41.91
CA ASP A 440 -32.56 22.08 42.62
C ASP A 440 -33.19 20.94 41.77
N SER A 441 -32.66 19.72 41.93
CA SER A 441 -33.19 18.40 41.50
C SER A 441 -33.22 17.98 40.00
N GLN A 442 -32.61 16.80 39.75
CA GLN A 442 -32.76 15.88 38.59
C GLN A 442 -32.39 16.36 37.17
N ASN A 443 -31.72 15.45 36.43
CA ASN A 443 -31.18 15.58 35.06
C ASN A 443 -29.97 16.52 34.90
N TYR A 444 -28.91 16.01 34.27
CA TYR A 444 -27.74 16.78 33.88
C TYR A 444 -27.88 17.29 32.44
N PRO A 445 -28.18 18.58 32.20
CA PRO A 445 -27.86 19.27 30.96
C PRO A 445 -26.50 19.98 31.12
N VAL A 446 -25.57 19.70 30.21
CA VAL A 446 -24.26 20.38 30.18
C VAL A 446 -24.43 21.72 29.46
N ALA A 447 -24.42 22.81 30.23
CA ALA A 447 -24.40 24.18 29.74
C ALA A 447 -22.99 24.56 29.25
N PHE A 448 -22.92 25.27 28.11
CA PHE A 448 -21.69 25.87 27.57
C PHE A 448 -21.91 27.36 27.27
N ALA A 449 -20.95 28.21 27.69
CA ALA A 449 -20.72 29.56 27.21
C ALA A 449 -19.20 29.87 27.31
N PRO A 450 -18.63 30.85 26.56
CA PRO A 450 -19.23 31.75 25.58
C PRO A 450 -18.63 31.62 24.15
N ARG A 451 -19.20 32.41 23.24
CA ARG A 451 -18.82 32.60 21.83
C ARG A 451 -17.30 32.82 21.66
N ILE A 452 -16.65 31.94 20.89
CA ILE A 452 -15.33 32.21 20.32
C ILE A 452 -15.52 33.27 19.22
N LYS A 453 -15.24 34.54 19.55
CA LYS A 453 -14.81 35.53 18.56
C LYS A 453 -13.52 35.00 17.96
N CYS A 454 -13.54 34.66 16.67
CA CYS A 454 -12.31 34.46 15.92
C CYS A 454 -11.59 35.82 15.86
N LEU A 455 -10.56 36.01 16.69
CA LEU A 455 -9.55 37.03 16.48
C LEU A 455 -8.79 36.65 15.19
N VAL A 456 -9.28 37.15 14.06
CA VAL A 456 -8.47 37.27 12.85
C VAL A 456 -7.64 38.54 13.07
N ASP A 457 -6.37 38.34 13.42
CA ASP A 457 -5.44 39.45 13.61
C ASP A 457 -5.25 40.20 12.29
N HIS A 458 -5.42 41.52 12.36
CA HIS A 458 -5.25 42.45 11.27
C HIS A 458 -3.77 42.67 11.02
N THR A 459 -3.17 41.92 10.10
CA THR A 459 -1.93 42.35 9.42
C THR A 459 -2.15 42.36 7.92
N TRP A 460 -3.11 43.18 7.52
CA TRP A 460 -3.31 43.65 6.15
C TRP A 460 -2.40 44.87 5.93
N HIS A 461 -1.27 44.69 5.25
CA HIS A 461 -0.55 45.79 4.60
C HIS A 461 -0.38 45.52 3.11
N ARG A 462 -0.73 46.54 2.30
CA ARG A 462 -0.45 46.63 0.86
C ARG A 462 1.03 46.96 0.64
N PRO A 463 1.72 46.31 -0.32
CA PRO A 463 2.83 46.91 -1.03
C PRO A 463 2.34 47.67 -2.27
N VAL A 464 3.10 48.70 -2.59
CA VAL A 464 2.85 49.77 -3.57
C VAL A 464 2.85 49.25 -5.02
N ALA A 465 2.07 49.94 -5.86
CA ALA A 465 1.82 49.67 -7.27
C ALA A 465 3.09 49.46 -8.11
N ALA A 466 3.13 48.37 -8.87
CA ALA A 466 3.97 48.22 -10.05
C ALA A 466 3.07 48.31 -11.30
N GLN A 467 3.45 49.18 -12.24
CA GLN A 467 2.73 49.45 -13.48
C GLN A 467 2.64 48.19 -14.37
N GLN A 468 1.44 47.85 -14.84
CA GLN A 468 1.20 46.77 -15.80
C GLN A 468 0.32 47.27 -16.94
N THR A 469 0.80 47.13 -18.17
CA THR A 469 0.06 47.50 -19.39
C THR A 469 -0.88 46.37 -19.81
N ARG A 470 -2.16 46.73 -19.89
CA ARG A 470 -3.31 45.88 -20.18
C ARG A 470 -3.62 45.91 -21.68
N THR A 471 -3.82 44.76 -22.31
CA THR A 471 -4.43 44.66 -23.64
C THR A 471 -5.46 43.54 -23.63
N ASP A 472 -6.71 43.91 -23.88
CA ASP A 472 -7.87 43.02 -23.86
C ASP A 472 -8.02 42.38 -25.25
N ASP A 473 -7.88 41.05 -25.35
CA ASP A 473 -8.37 40.29 -26.51
C ASP A 473 -9.00 38.95 -26.06
N VAL A 474 -9.92 38.45 -26.86
CA VAL A 474 -11.12 37.63 -26.53
C VAL A 474 -10.91 36.34 -25.68
N ARG A 475 -11.74 36.22 -24.61
CA ARG A 475 -11.91 35.14 -23.59
C ARG A 475 -10.70 34.87 -22.68
N GLY A 476 -10.75 35.48 -21.50
CA GLY A 476 -9.68 35.46 -20.50
C GLY A 476 -8.74 36.64 -20.67
N HIS A 477 -8.18 37.16 -19.57
CA HIS A 477 -7.22 38.25 -19.64
C HIS A 477 -5.82 37.70 -19.89
N THR A 478 -5.05 38.38 -20.74
CA THR A 478 -3.64 38.06 -20.91
C THR A 478 -2.80 39.00 -20.05
N TRP A 479 -2.06 38.43 -19.10
CA TRP A 479 -1.14 39.15 -18.23
C TRP A 479 0.28 39.01 -18.76
N HIS A 480 0.96 40.14 -18.96
CA HIS A 480 2.33 40.16 -19.46
C HIS A 480 3.29 40.46 -18.30
N VAL A 481 4.19 39.52 -18.00
CA VAL A 481 5.21 39.67 -16.95
C VAL A 481 6.57 39.91 -17.59
N TYR A 482 7.00 41.17 -17.63
CA TYR A 482 8.31 41.58 -18.15
C TYR A 482 9.41 41.48 -17.11
N GLU A 483 9.06 41.66 -15.84
CA GLU A 483 10.00 41.53 -14.72
C GLU A 483 10.35 40.05 -14.50
N SER A 484 11.65 39.76 -14.36
CA SER A 484 12.15 38.39 -14.19
C SER A 484 12.28 37.98 -12.72
N THR A 485 11.35 38.40 -11.87
CA THR A 485 11.33 38.14 -10.42
C THR A 485 10.24 37.14 -10.04
N PHE A 486 10.46 36.36 -8.99
CA PHE A 486 9.48 35.37 -8.50
C PHE A 486 8.21 36.06 -8.00
N GLU A 487 8.40 37.18 -7.29
CA GLU A 487 7.35 37.98 -6.68
C GLU A 487 6.41 38.57 -7.74
N ALA A 488 6.93 39.03 -8.89
CA ALA A 488 6.11 39.52 -9.98
C ALA A 488 5.19 38.43 -10.56
N VAL A 489 5.71 37.21 -10.72
CA VAL A 489 4.91 36.07 -11.21
C VAL A 489 3.83 35.69 -10.20
N VAL A 490 4.18 35.60 -8.91
CA VAL A 490 3.22 35.29 -7.84
C VAL A 490 2.14 36.36 -7.73
N ALA A 491 2.50 37.64 -7.80
CA ALA A 491 1.57 38.76 -7.71
C ALA A 491 0.56 38.77 -8.86
N VAL A 492 0.99 38.40 -10.07
CA VAL A 492 0.10 38.27 -11.24
C VAL A 492 -0.81 37.06 -11.08
N LEU A 493 -0.26 35.89 -10.75
CA LEU A 493 -1.07 34.68 -10.54
C LEU A 493 -2.12 34.85 -9.44
N ALA A 494 -1.83 35.63 -8.39
CA ALA A 494 -2.79 35.94 -7.33
C ALA A 494 -3.96 36.83 -7.79
N GLN A 495 -3.78 37.60 -8.88
CA GLN A 495 -4.80 38.47 -9.46
C GLN A 495 -5.52 37.83 -10.66
N SER A 496 -4.89 36.83 -11.28
CA SER A 496 -5.43 36.10 -12.42
C SER A 496 -6.72 35.35 -12.07
N ARG A 497 -7.68 35.40 -13.00
CA ARG A 497 -8.96 34.69 -12.93
C ARG A 497 -8.90 33.41 -13.75
N ALA A 498 -9.90 32.55 -13.58
CA ALA A 498 -10.05 31.38 -14.43
C ALA A 498 -10.15 31.81 -15.91
N GLN A 499 -9.48 31.07 -16.80
CA GLN A 499 -9.26 31.32 -18.22
C GLN A 499 -8.20 32.38 -18.55
N ASP A 500 -7.58 33.04 -17.57
CA ASP A 500 -6.51 33.98 -17.84
C ASP A 500 -5.23 33.26 -18.33
N CYS A 501 -4.46 33.96 -19.16
CA CYS A 501 -3.17 33.54 -19.67
C CYS A 501 -2.08 34.45 -19.10
N VAL A 502 -1.05 33.88 -18.48
CA VAL A 502 0.10 34.61 -17.94
C VAL A 502 1.31 34.35 -18.84
N VAL A 503 1.74 35.37 -19.58
CA VAL A 503 2.86 35.32 -20.51
C VAL A 503 4.12 35.87 -19.83
N LEU A 504 5.11 35.00 -19.69
CA LEU A 504 6.39 35.29 -19.05
C LEU A 504 7.45 35.69 -20.10
N HIS A 505 7.79 36.98 -20.15
CA HIS A 505 8.77 37.52 -21.10
C HIS A 505 10.22 37.43 -20.60
N GLY A 506 10.41 37.20 -19.30
CA GLY A 506 11.71 37.03 -18.69
C GLY A 506 12.45 35.79 -19.20
N HIS A 507 13.77 35.89 -19.25
CA HIS A 507 14.64 34.80 -19.72
C HIS A 507 14.86 33.72 -18.66
N ARG A 508 14.91 34.12 -17.39
CA ARG A 508 15.23 33.23 -16.26
C ARG A 508 14.52 33.71 -15.00
N TYR A 509 13.74 32.82 -14.39
CA TYR A 509 13.04 33.02 -13.12
C TYR A 509 13.61 32.03 -12.10
N VAL A 510 14.23 32.52 -11.02
CA VAL A 510 14.69 31.67 -9.92
C VAL A 510 13.59 31.61 -8.87
N LEU A 511 13.12 30.41 -8.54
CA LEU A 511 12.01 30.18 -7.62
C LEU A 511 12.59 29.84 -6.23
N PRO A 512 12.61 30.78 -5.26
CA PRO A 512 13.11 30.51 -3.91
C PRO A 512 12.20 29.56 -3.12
N SER A 513 10.95 29.40 -3.56
CA SER A 513 9.98 28.44 -3.04
C SER A 513 9.12 27.88 -4.17
N SER A 514 8.33 26.84 -3.90
CA SER A 514 7.48 26.19 -4.90
C SER A 514 6.45 27.16 -5.48
N LEU A 515 6.43 27.32 -6.80
CA LEU A 515 5.44 28.15 -7.48
C LEU A 515 4.11 27.39 -7.64
N HIS A 516 3.08 27.86 -6.95
CA HIS A 516 1.74 27.29 -7.05
C HIS A 516 0.97 27.94 -8.20
N ILE A 517 0.43 27.12 -9.11
CA ILE A 517 -0.39 27.62 -10.21
C ILE A 517 -1.88 27.48 -9.83
N PRO A 518 -2.64 28.59 -9.76
CA PRO A 518 -4.06 28.54 -9.49
C PRO A 518 -4.85 27.84 -10.60
N SER A 519 -6.04 27.34 -10.23
CA SER A 519 -6.93 26.64 -11.14
C SER A 519 -7.48 27.57 -12.23
N GLY A 520 -7.54 27.05 -13.45
CA GLY A 520 -8.08 27.73 -14.63
C GLY A 520 -7.08 28.57 -15.41
N ILE A 521 -5.79 28.58 -15.04
CA ILE A 521 -4.79 29.48 -15.62
C ILE A 521 -3.92 28.76 -16.65
N THR A 522 -3.57 29.48 -17.72
CA THR A 522 -2.47 29.12 -18.62
C THR A 522 -1.23 29.92 -18.27
N VAL A 523 -0.09 29.27 -18.08
CA VAL A 523 1.21 29.93 -17.94
C VAL A 523 2.05 29.62 -19.17
N GLN A 524 2.42 30.66 -19.89
CA GLN A 524 3.11 30.56 -21.17
C GLN A 524 4.47 31.25 -21.11
N GLY A 525 5.53 30.52 -21.42
CA GLY A 525 6.86 31.06 -21.70
C GLY A 525 7.00 31.51 -23.15
N ARG A 526 8.17 32.02 -23.52
CA ARG A 526 8.46 32.40 -24.90
C ARG A 526 8.68 31.16 -25.78
N PRO A 527 7.98 31.06 -26.93
CA PRO A 527 8.14 29.96 -27.86
C PRO A 527 9.49 30.01 -28.60
N THR A 528 10.04 31.20 -28.78
CA THR A 528 11.31 31.44 -29.48
C THR A 528 12.46 31.71 -28.51
N ALA A 529 13.68 31.42 -28.95
CA ALA A 529 14.86 31.64 -28.14
C ALA A 529 15.04 33.15 -27.83
N PRO A 530 15.43 33.51 -26.59
CA PRO A 530 15.78 32.58 -25.51
C PRO A 530 14.55 32.05 -24.77
N HIS A 531 14.49 30.73 -24.54
CA HIS A 531 13.37 30.11 -23.83
C HIS A 531 13.24 30.64 -22.40
N THR A 532 11.99 30.76 -21.93
CA THR A 532 11.70 31.14 -20.55
C THR A 532 12.08 30.00 -19.61
N THR A 533 13.14 30.21 -18.83
CA THR A 533 13.64 29.19 -17.89
C THR A 533 13.17 29.45 -16.47
N MET A 534 12.53 28.47 -15.84
CA MET A 534 12.13 28.48 -14.44
C MET A 534 13.04 27.54 -13.64
N VAL A 535 13.76 28.08 -12.66
CA VAL A 535 14.72 27.34 -11.86
C VAL A 535 14.13 27.07 -10.48
N GLY A 536 13.64 25.86 -10.24
CA GLY A 536 12.98 25.46 -9.00
C GLY A 536 11.83 24.48 -9.23
N GLN A 537 10.79 24.54 -8.38
CA GLN A 537 9.63 23.64 -8.43
C GLN A 537 8.34 24.40 -8.79
N ILE A 538 7.54 23.80 -9.67
CA ILE A 538 6.15 24.19 -9.96
C ILE A 538 5.20 23.14 -9.36
N VAL A 539 4.16 23.59 -8.67
CA VAL A 539 3.16 22.73 -8.03
C VAL A 539 1.77 23.07 -8.57
N VAL A 540 1.13 22.09 -9.18
CA VAL A 540 -0.28 22.13 -9.57
C VAL A 540 -1.05 21.21 -8.63
N LYS A 541 -1.86 21.79 -7.76
CA LYS A 541 -2.59 21.02 -6.74
C LYS A 541 -4.04 21.45 -6.68
N ASN A 542 -4.95 20.49 -6.49
CA ASN A 542 -6.39 20.73 -6.36
C ASN A 542 -6.96 21.62 -7.49
N SER A 543 -6.45 21.45 -8.72
CA SER A 543 -6.80 22.30 -9.86
C SER A 543 -7.71 21.58 -10.85
N SER A 544 -8.73 22.27 -11.35
CA SER A 544 -9.65 21.75 -12.36
C SER A 544 -9.07 21.75 -13.77
N HIS A 545 -8.35 22.82 -14.14
CA HIS A 545 -7.69 22.97 -15.42
C HIS A 545 -6.42 23.82 -15.26
N VAL A 546 -5.26 23.36 -15.69
CA VAL A 546 -4.03 24.19 -15.78
C VAL A 546 -3.28 23.84 -17.04
N THR A 547 -2.79 24.84 -17.76
CA THR A 547 -1.92 24.65 -18.92
C THR A 547 -0.58 25.31 -18.69
N LEU A 548 0.51 24.57 -18.86
CA LEU A 548 1.87 25.07 -18.88
C LEU A 548 2.41 24.90 -20.30
N ARG A 549 2.87 25.99 -20.93
CA ARG A 549 3.33 25.97 -22.33
C ARG A 549 4.64 26.70 -22.53
N HIS A 550 5.54 26.15 -23.36
CA HIS A 550 6.82 26.79 -23.74
C HIS A 550 7.73 27.17 -22.56
N LEU A 551 7.69 26.39 -21.49
CA LEU A 551 8.53 26.61 -20.30
C LEU A 551 9.70 25.63 -20.28
N HIS A 552 10.89 26.12 -19.94
CA HIS A 552 12.02 25.28 -19.54
C HIS A 552 12.10 25.24 -18.02
N ILE A 553 11.72 24.12 -17.41
CA ILE A 553 11.67 23.94 -15.95
C ILE A 553 12.88 23.12 -15.54
N HIS A 554 13.80 23.74 -14.80
CA HIS A 554 15.04 23.11 -14.38
C HIS A 554 15.18 23.11 -12.86
N CYS A 555 15.38 21.94 -12.26
CA CYS A 555 15.82 21.86 -10.87
C CYS A 555 17.34 21.64 -10.82
N PRO A 556 18.13 22.59 -10.29
CA PRO A 556 19.57 22.42 -10.18
C PRO A 556 19.92 21.29 -9.18
N ALA A 557 21.04 20.62 -9.40
CA ALA A 557 21.65 19.78 -8.37
C ALA A 557 22.03 20.67 -7.16
N PRO A 558 22.09 20.14 -5.93
CA PRO A 558 22.57 20.94 -4.81
C PRO A 558 24.01 21.40 -5.09
N LEU A 559 24.23 22.72 -5.12
CA LEU A 559 25.57 23.31 -5.02
C LEU A 559 26.15 23.03 -3.63
N PRO A 560 27.46 22.76 -3.50
CA PRO A 560 28.08 22.50 -2.21
C PRO A 560 28.12 23.79 -1.34
N SER A 561 27.66 23.65 -0.10
CA SER A 561 27.75 24.58 1.04
C SER A 561 27.18 26.01 0.90
N ALA A 562 26.00 26.22 1.50
CA ALA A 562 25.80 27.39 2.35
C ALA A 562 25.76 26.87 3.79
N ALA A 563 26.81 27.19 4.55
CA ALA A 563 26.88 26.89 5.98
C ALA A 563 25.74 27.64 6.70
N ALA A 564 24.75 26.89 7.21
CA ALA A 564 23.87 27.38 8.27
C ALA A 564 24.50 26.99 9.62
N PRO A 565 24.57 27.91 10.60
CA PRO A 565 25.17 27.64 11.89
C PRO A 565 24.32 26.65 12.69
N ALA A 566 25.01 25.84 13.49
CA ALA A 566 24.42 24.83 14.36
C ALA A 566 23.39 25.44 15.32
N THR A 567 22.11 25.13 15.10
CA THR A 567 21.08 25.12 16.16
C THR A 567 20.26 23.85 15.99
N GLY A 568 20.21 23.07 17.07
CA GLY A 568 19.71 21.70 17.08
C GLY A 568 18.19 21.64 16.94
N ILE A 569 17.74 21.18 15.78
CA ILE A 569 16.45 20.53 15.55
C ILE A 569 16.74 19.39 14.56
N GLU A 570 16.68 18.14 15.03
CA GLU A 570 16.89 16.98 14.16
C GLU A 570 15.72 16.84 13.18
N ALA A 571 16.02 17.05 11.90
CA ALA A 571 15.08 16.93 10.80
C ALA A 571 14.58 15.49 10.63
N SER A 572 13.26 15.32 10.62
CA SER A 572 12.56 14.08 10.32
C SER A 572 12.94 13.51 8.94
N LYS A 573 13.47 12.29 8.89
CA LYS A 573 13.80 11.57 7.64
C LYS A 573 12.54 10.97 6.95
N ARG A 574 11.81 11.80 6.20
CA ARG A 574 11.31 11.45 4.87
C ARG A 574 11.53 12.69 3.99
N PRO A 575 12.38 12.63 2.95
CA PRO A 575 12.55 13.80 2.09
C PRO A 575 11.19 14.17 1.50
N ALA A 576 10.82 15.45 1.59
CA ALA A 576 9.67 15.99 0.87
C ALA A 576 9.76 15.58 -0.59
N ARG A 577 8.65 15.19 -1.22
CA ARG A 577 8.57 14.80 -2.63
C ARG A 577 8.82 16.03 -3.51
N PHE A 578 10.06 16.45 -3.61
CA PHE A 578 10.48 17.51 -4.51
C PHE A 578 10.48 16.94 -5.92
N HIS A 579 9.77 17.59 -6.83
CA HIS A 579 9.69 17.29 -8.26
C HIS A 579 9.70 18.63 -8.99
N PRO A 580 10.50 18.83 -10.05
CA PRO A 580 10.46 20.04 -10.87
C PRO A 580 9.03 20.43 -11.24
N VAL A 581 8.20 19.45 -11.60
CA VAL A 581 6.75 19.60 -11.70
C VAL A 581 6.07 18.56 -10.82
N LEU A 582 5.28 19.02 -9.84
CA LEU A 582 4.42 18.17 -9.02
C LEU A 582 2.95 18.45 -9.34
N ILE A 583 2.22 17.41 -9.74
CA ILE A 583 0.78 17.42 -10.01
C ILE A 583 0.08 16.53 -9.01
N ALA A 584 -0.79 17.09 -8.18
CA ALA A 584 -1.48 16.36 -7.12
C ALA A 584 -2.97 16.70 -7.10
N SER A 585 -3.83 15.68 -7.00
CA SER A 585 -5.29 15.84 -6.89
C SER A 585 -5.90 16.82 -7.91
N SER A 586 -5.41 16.79 -9.15
CA SER A 586 -5.82 17.73 -10.22
C SER A 586 -6.47 17.00 -11.39
N PHE A 587 -7.43 17.63 -12.08
CA PHE A 587 -8.33 16.92 -13.00
C PHE A 587 -7.97 17.02 -14.49
N ASN A 588 -7.37 18.12 -14.91
CA ASN A 588 -6.95 18.35 -16.29
C ASN A 588 -5.72 19.25 -16.25
N VAL A 589 -4.54 18.70 -16.49
CA VAL A 589 -3.29 19.46 -16.46
C VAL A 589 -2.53 19.18 -17.74
N GLN A 590 -2.30 20.20 -18.55
CA GLN A 590 -1.62 20.09 -19.83
C GLN A 590 -0.25 20.72 -19.74
N LEU A 591 0.79 19.94 -20.02
CA LEU A 591 2.13 20.45 -20.29
C LEU A 591 2.38 20.30 -21.79
N GLU A 592 2.64 21.42 -22.44
CA GLU A 592 2.75 21.48 -23.89
C GLU A 592 4.06 22.16 -24.28
N GLN A 593 4.90 21.46 -25.05
CA GLN A 593 6.17 22.02 -25.54
C GLN A 593 7.06 22.55 -24.40
N CYS A 594 7.00 21.88 -23.24
CA CYS A 594 7.84 22.16 -22.08
C CYS A 594 9.11 21.29 -22.10
N THR A 595 10.23 21.88 -21.70
CA THR A 595 11.45 21.15 -21.39
C THR A 595 11.58 21.02 -19.88
N ILE A 596 11.79 19.82 -19.35
CA ILE A 596 11.83 19.56 -17.91
C ILE A 596 13.09 18.78 -17.59
N SER A 597 13.92 19.35 -16.71
CA SER A 597 15.19 18.74 -16.36
C SER A 597 15.52 18.86 -14.88
N CYS A 598 16.38 17.96 -14.42
CA CYS A 598 16.84 17.91 -13.06
C CYS A 598 18.36 17.70 -13.03
N GLY A 599 19.00 17.99 -11.90
CA GLY A 599 20.37 17.54 -11.66
C GLY A 599 20.39 16.04 -11.37
N ARG A 600 21.35 15.28 -11.92
CA ARG A 600 21.48 13.82 -11.69
C ARG A 600 21.53 13.40 -10.22
N HIS A 601 21.99 14.28 -9.34
CA HIS A 601 22.09 14.06 -7.88
C HIS A 601 21.05 14.82 -7.06
N ALA A 602 20.03 15.39 -7.70
CA ALA A 602 18.96 16.06 -6.97
C ALA A 602 18.14 15.05 -6.14
N PRO A 603 17.70 15.39 -4.92
CA PRO A 603 16.91 14.52 -4.04
C PRO A 603 15.44 14.45 -4.48
N VAL A 604 15.22 14.08 -5.74
CA VAL A 604 13.93 14.11 -6.44
C VAL A 604 13.56 12.68 -6.87
N LEU A 605 12.28 12.32 -6.84
CA LEU A 605 11.83 11.00 -7.32
C LEU A 605 11.57 10.99 -8.84
N ALA A 606 11.12 12.12 -9.41
CA ALA A 606 10.89 12.24 -10.85
C ALA A 606 10.93 13.69 -11.33
N CYS A 607 11.25 13.93 -12.61
CA CYS A 607 11.11 15.26 -13.21
C CYS A 607 9.65 15.74 -13.20
N VAL A 608 8.71 14.83 -13.51
CA VAL A 608 7.27 15.05 -13.39
C VAL A 608 6.68 14.03 -12.43
N GLY A 609 6.17 14.48 -11.28
CA GLY A 609 5.46 13.64 -10.32
C GLY A 609 3.96 13.83 -10.40
N ILE A 610 3.20 12.77 -10.68
CA ILE A 610 1.74 12.77 -10.78
C ILE A 610 1.18 11.87 -9.68
N VAL A 611 0.45 12.44 -8.72
CA VAL A 611 0.02 11.73 -7.50
C VAL A 611 -1.41 12.07 -7.08
N ASP A 612 -1.90 11.35 -6.06
CA ASP A 612 -3.13 11.65 -5.33
C ASP A 612 -4.41 11.72 -6.19
N GLY A 613 -4.55 10.77 -7.13
CA GLY A 613 -5.75 10.59 -7.95
C GLY A 613 -5.93 11.67 -9.01
N SER A 614 -4.82 12.16 -9.58
CA SER A 614 -4.85 13.15 -10.66
C SER A 614 -5.33 12.51 -11.95
N THR A 615 -6.28 13.14 -12.65
CA THR A 615 -6.83 12.62 -13.90
C THR A 615 -6.44 13.51 -15.08
N ASN A 616 -6.52 12.96 -16.29
CA ASN A 616 -6.29 13.67 -17.56
C ASN A 616 -5.07 14.61 -17.56
N VAL A 617 -3.93 14.14 -17.05
CA VAL A 617 -2.67 14.86 -17.16
C VAL A 617 -2.09 14.58 -18.55
N GLY A 618 -1.89 15.60 -19.37
CA GLY A 618 -1.31 15.49 -20.69
C GLY A 618 0.11 16.06 -20.73
N LEU A 619 1.05 15.28 -21.25
CA LEU A 619 2.39 15.73 -21.63
C LEU A 619 2.44 15.65 -23.16
N THR A 620 2.44 16.78 -23.86
CA THR A 620 2.41 16.84 -25.32
C THR A 620 3.62 17.58 -25.86
N THR A 621 4.41 16.91 -26.70
CA THR A 621 5.63 17.48 -27.31
C THR A 621 6.62 17.99 -26.25
N CYS A 622 6.66 17.36 -25.08
CA CYS A 622 7.59 17.71 -24.00
C CYS A 622 8.93 17.00 -24.15
N ALA A 623 10.00 17.65 -23.70
CA ALA A 623 11.33 17.06 -23.57
C ALA A 623 11.69 16.90 -22.09
N ILE A 624 11.89 15.67 -21.62
CA ILE A 624 12.28 15.36 -20.24
C ILE A 624 13.68 14.75 -20.26
N HIS A 625 14.63 15.36 -19.54
CA HIS A 625 16.00 14.84 -19.49
C HIS A 625 16.68 14.99 -18.12
N ALA A 626 17.73 14.20 -17.88
CA ALA A 626 18.57 14.28 -16.66
C ALA A 626 17.83 14.05 -15.33
N GLY A 627 16.92 13.06 -15.24
CA GLY A 627 16.18 12.73 -14.01
C GLY A 627 16.92 11.75 -13.08
N PRO A 628 16.81 11.84 -11.74
CA PRO A 628 17.51 10.96 -10.79
C PRO A 628 16.90 9.56 -10.64
N GLN A 629 15.57 9.41 -10.64
CA GLN A 629 14.89 8.12 -10.44
C GLN A 629 13.81 7.83 -11.49
N ALA A 630 13.05 8.84 -11.94
CA ALA A 630 12.19 8.70 -13.11
C ALA A 630 12.11 9.99 -13.94
N GLY A 631 11.75 9.87 -15.23
CA GLY A 631 11.36 11.01 -16.05
C GLY A 631 9.97 11.49 -15.63
N ALA A 632 8.98 10.61 -15.76
CA ALA A 632 7.64 10.80 -15.22
C ALA A 632 7.28 9.65 -14.25
N CYS A 633 6.73 9.98 -13.08
CA CYS A 633 6.23 9.01 -12.12
C CYS A 633 4.73 9.23 -11.88
N VAL A 634 3.94 8.17 -12.09
CA VAL A 634 2.47 8.19 -12.07
C VAL A 634 1.99 7.27 -10.96
N ALA A 635 1.41 7.85 -9.91
CA ALA A 635 0.98 7.11 -8.73
C ALA A 635 -0.39 7.58 -8.22
N GLY A 636 -0.93 6.84 -7.25
CA GLY A 636 -2.16 7.21 -6.55
C GLY A 636 -3.42 7.10 -7.40
N LYS A 637 -3.51 6.11 -8.30
CA LYS A 637 -4.64 5.92 -9.23
C LYS A 637 -4.85 7.10 -10.17
N SER A 638 -3.75 7.63 -10.69
CA SER A 638 -3.77 8.78 -11.60
C SER A 638 -3.82 8.32 -13.06
N LYS A 639 -4.22 9.22 -13.97
CA LYS A 639 -4.22 8.97 -15.42
C LYS A 639 -3.36 9.99 -16.14
N VAL A 640 -2.39 9.51 -16.92
CA VAL A 640 -1.51 10.35 -17.75
C VAL A 640 -1.57 9.96 -19.23
N VAL A 641 -1.49 10.95 -20.10
CA VAL A 641 -1.27 10.79 -21.54
C VAL A 641 0.07 11.43 -21.88
N VAL A 642 1.03 10.65 -22.39
CA VAL A 642 2.35 11.12 -22.85
C VAL A 642 2.36 10.98 -24.36
N ARG A 643 2.31 12.11 -25.07
CA ARG A 643 2.17 12.16 -26.52
C ARG A 643 3.33 12.93 -27.15
N ASP A 644 3.95 12.36 -28.17
CA ASP A 644 5.01 12.99 -28.97
C ASP A 644 6.17 13.55 -28.11
N CYS A 645 6.42 12.93 -26.96
CA CYS A 645 7.43 13.38 -26.02
C CYS A 645 8.79 12.72 -26.30
N THR A 646 9.87 13.34 -25.80
CA THR A 646 11.19 12.71 -25.70
C THR A 646 11.60 12.64 -24.24
N ILE A 647 11.86 11.43 -23.75
CA ILE A 647 12.40 11.17 -22.40
C ILE A 647 13.77 10.52 -22.57
N ASP A 648 14.84 11.24 -22.22
CA ASP A 648 16.22 10.78 -22.48
C ASP A 648 17.16 11.02 -21.29
N ASP A 649 18.19 10.18 -21.14
CA ASP A 649 19.26 10.36 -20.14
C ASP A 649 18.75 10.45 -18.68
N VAL A 650 17.82 9.58 -18.31
CA VAL A 650 17.29 9.46 -16.95
C VAL A 650 18.04 8.37 -16.18
N ALA A 651 18.54 8.63 -14.98
CA ALA A 651 19.31 7.66 -14.20
C ALA A 651 18.49 6.44 -13.73
N GLY A 652 17.17 6.57 -13.58
CA GLY A 652 16.26 5.47 -13.28
C GLY A 652 15.37 5.08 -14.48
N CYS A 653 14.05 5.07 -14.30
CA CYS A 653 13.09 4.68 -15.34
C CYS A 653 12.64 5.87 -16.19
N GLY A 654 12.30 5.69 -17.47
CA GLY A 654 11.75 6.78 -18.28
C GLY A 654 10.37 7.21 -17.77
N VAL A 655 9.43 6.27 -17.77
CA VAL A 655 8.10 6.41 -17.15
C VAL A 655 7.89 5.29 -16.14
N ASP A 656 7.51 5.66 -14.94
CA ASP A 656 7.17 4.76 -13.84
C ASP A 656 5.67 4.87 -13.52
N VAL A 657 4.93 3.78 -13.66
CA VAL A 657 3.46 3.73 -13.50
C VAL A 657 3.10 2.74 -12.40
N GLN A 658 2.44 3.23 -11.36
CA GLN A 658 2.22 2.45 -10.15
C GLN A 658 0.91 2.74 -9.42
N SER A 659 0.60 1.92 -8.42
CA SER A 659 -0.54 2.11 -7.50
C SER A 659 -1.90 2.19 -8.20
N GLY A 660 -2.16 1.31 -9.17
CA GLY A 660 -3.42 1.29 -9.93
C GLY A 660 -3.63 2.48 -10.85
N SER A 661 -2.55 3.14 -11.29
CA SER A 661 -2.59 4.27 -12.22
C SER A 661 -2.59 3.80 -13.67
N GLU A 662 -3.03 4.67 -14.58
CA GLU A 662 -3.09 4.42 -16.03
C GLU A 662 -2.14 5.35 -16.78
N ALA A 663 -1.38 4.81 -17.73
CA ALA A 663 -0.57 5.59 -18.65
C ALA A 663 -0.90 5.25 -20.11
N TYR A 664 -1.04 6.28 -20.93
CA TYR A 664 -1.21 6.18 -22.37
C TYR A 664 0.00 6.87 -23.02
N VAL A 665 0.91 6.09 -23.60
CA VAL A 665 2.16 6.59 -24.17
C VAL A 665 2.10 6.41 -25.69
N VAL A 666 2.14 7.51 -26.44
CA VAL A 666 1.91 7.52 -27.89
C VAL A 666 2.96 8.38 -28.59
N GLY A 667 3.51 7.93 -29.72
CA GLY A 667 4.45 8.74 -30.53
C GLY A 667 5.73 9.15 -29.77
N THR A 668 6.05 8.47 -28.66
CA THR A 668 7.02 8.95 -27.67
C THR A 668 8.32 8.18 -27.79
N ARG A 669 9.45 8.88 -27.67
CA ARG A 669 10.78 8.26 -27.60
C ARG A 669 11.26 8.23 -26.15
N VAL A 670 11.56 7.05 -25.63
CA VAL A 670 12.16 6.87 -24.29
C VAL A 670 13.49 6.16 -24.41
N ALA A 671 14.59 6.83 -24.11
CA ALA A 671 15.90 6.26 -24.33
C ALA A 671 16.97 6.63 -23.30
N ASN A 672 18.07 5.87 -23.32
CA ASN A 672 19.25 6.10 -22.48
C ASN A 672 18.92 6.16 -20.97
N CYS A 673 17.87 5.45 -20.52
CA CYS A 673 17.50 5.38 -19.11
C CYS A 673 18.36 4.33 -18.37
N GLY A 674 18.72 4.57 -17.12
CA GLY A 674 19.58 3.68 -16.33
C GLY A 674 18.89 2.39 -15.86
N LYS A 675 17.56 2.39 -15.78
CA LYS A 675 16.71 1.21 -15.51
C LYS A 675 15.84 0.88 -16.74
N SER A 676 14.58 0.52 -16.52
CA SER A 676 13.64 0.17 -17.60
C SER A 676 13.11 1.43 -18.26
N GLY A 677 12.83 1.39 -19.57
CA GLY A 677 12.26 2.54 -20.28
C GLY A 677 10.89 2.89 -19.71
N LEU A 678 10.00 1.90 -19.66
CA LEU A 678 8.69 1.97 -19.01
C LEU A 678 8.62 0.87 -17.94
N PHE A 679 8.29 1.26 -16.71
CA PHE A 679 8.10 0.33 -15.59
C PHE A 679 6.67 0.42 -15.09
N VAL A 680 5.93 -0.69 -15.16
CA VAL A 680 4.50 -0.75 -14.83
C VAL A 680 4.30 -1.78 -13.72
N HIS A 681 3.86 -1.34 -12.55
CA HIS A 681 3.76 -2.22 -11.39
C HIS A 681 2.60 -1.85 -10.45
N SER A 682 2.35 -2.69 -9.45
CA SER A 682 1.34 -2.47 -8.41
C SER A 682 -0.05 -2.19 -8.98
N PHE A 683 -0.59 -3.13 -9.76
CA PHE A 683 -1.93 -3.06 -10.38
C PHE A 683 -2.12 -1.95 -11.43
N ALA A 684 -1.05 -1.29 -11.88
CA ALA A 684 -1.13 -0.25 -12.89
C ALA A 684 -1.40 -0.78 -14.31
N SER A 685 -1.86 0.09 -15.21
CA SER A 685 -2.07 -0.22 -16.62
C SER A 685 -1.31 0.70 -17.57
N LEU A 686 -0.85 0.14 -18.68
CA LEU A 686 -0.15 0.86 -19.74
C LEU A 686 -0.78 0.54 -21.11
N LEU A 687 -1.08 1.58 -21.89
CA LEU A 687 -1.24 1.49 -23.33
C LEU A 687 -0.05 2.19 -23.99
N LEU A 688 0.70 1.47 -24.82
CA LEU A 688 1.86 1.97 -25.54
C LEU A 688 1.65 1.82 -27.05
N GLU A 689 1.67 2.92 -27.79
CA GLU A 689 1.45 2.93 -29.24
C GLU A 689 2.47 3.80 -29.97
N ASP A 690 2.88 3.35 -31.16
CA ASP A 690 3.67 4.16 -32.12
C ASP A 690 4.94 4.79 -31.51
N SER A 691 5.57 4.10 -30.55
CA SER A 691 6.63 4.65 -29.69
C SER A 691 7.95 3.88 -29.82
N HIS A 692 9.08 4.55 -29.54
CA HIS A 692 10.42 3.96 -29.61
C HIS A 692 11.10 3.97 -28.24
N ILE A 693 11.32 2.78 -27.68
CA ILE A 693 11.94 2.57 -26.38
C ILE A 693 13.33 1.95 -26.57
N ASP A 694 14.40 2.71 -26.31
CA ASP A 694 15.72 2.41 -26.87
C ASP A 694 16.89 2.58 -25.89
N ARG A 695 17.89 1.69 -25.93
CA ARG A 695 19.17 1.83 -25.18
C ARG A 695 19.01 1.99 -23.65
N ASN A 696 18.02 1.34 -23.06
CA ASN A 696 17.78 1.41 -21.62
C ASN A 696 18.61 0.36 -20.85
N GLY A 697 18.94 0.65 -19.59
CA GLY A 697 19.83 -0.13 -18.74
C GLY A 697 19.22 -1.42 -18.18
N MET A 698 17.90 -1.56 -18.23
CA MET A 698 17.18 -2.81 -17.97
C MET A 698 16.31 -3.20 -19.17
N ALA A 699 15.01 -3.46 -18.97
CA ALA A 699 14.12 -3.82 -20.06
C ALA A 699 13.61 -2.57 -20.79
N ALA A 700 13.14 -2.70 -22.03
CA ALA A 700 12.47 -1.57 -22.67
C ALA A 700 11.14 -1.30 -21.94
N VAL A 701 10.35 -2.37 -21.75
CA VAL A 701 9.12 -2.35 -20.95
C VAL A 701 9.17 -3.48 -19.92
N GLU A 702 8.84 -3.17 -18.67
CA GLU A 702 8.78 -4.12 -17.57
C GLU A 702 7.41 -4.04 -16.87
N VAL A 703 6.73 -5.18 -16.77
CA VAL A 703 5.36 -5.29 -16.23
C VAL A 703 5.33 -6.31 -15.11
N THR A 704 4.95 -5.86 -13.91
CA THR A 704 5.05 -6.68 -12.71
C THR A 704 3.96 -6.41 -11.68
N THR A 705 3.87 -7.24 -10.63
CA THR A 705 2.99 -7.02 -9.47
C THR A 705 1.54 -6.76 -9.89
N GLN A 706 0.98 -7.71 -10.64
CA GLN A 706 -0.39 -7.68 -11.18
C GLN A 706 -0.72 -6.48 -12.08
N ALA A 707 0.29 -5.82 -12.66
CA ALA A 707 0.08 -4.79 -13.67
C ALA A 707 -0.28 -5.38 -15.04
N THR A 708 -0.90 -4.55 -15.88
CA THR A 708 -1.30 -4.91 -17.25
C THR A 708 -0.69 -3.98 -18.28
N ALA A 709 -0.30 -4.46 -19.45
CA ALA A 709 0.10 -3.59 -20.55
C ALA A 709 -0.40 -4.08 -21.92
N ILE A 710 -0.72 -3.13 -22.80
CA ILE A 710 -1.05 -3.38 -24.21
C ILE A 710 -0.08 -2.56 -25.07
N LEU A 711 0.60 -3.23 -26.00
CA LEU A 711 1.63 -2.63 -26.85
C LEU A 711 1.26 -2.85 -28.33
N ARG A 712 1.21 -1.79 -29.14
CA ARG A 712 0.97 -1.84 -30.61
C ARG A 712 1.93 -0.94 -31.38
N ARG A 713 2.47 -1.41 -32.52
CA ARG A 713 3.29 -0.61 -33.45
C ARG A 713 4.51 0.06 -32.80
N ASN A 714 5.12 -0.56 -31.78
CA ASN A 714 6.26 0.00 -31.07
C ASN A 714 7.59 -0.62 -31.47
N VAL A 715 8.69 0.10 -31.24
CA VAL A 715 10.05 -0.45 -31.36
C VAL A 715 10.69 -0.54 -29.97
N LEU A 716 11.04 -1.75 -29.54
CA LEU A 716 11.70 -2.02 -28.26
C LEU A 716 13.12 -2.51 -28.53
N SER A 717 14.12 -1.64 -28.41
CA SER A 717 15.46 -1.94 -28.93
C SER A 717 16.66 -1.62 -28.04
N ARG A 718 17.74 -2.38 -28.25
CA ARG A 718 19.08 -2.11 -27.69
C ARG A 718 19.14 -2.00 -26.15
N GLY A 719 18.20 -2.62 -25.43
CA GLY A 719 18.24 -2.70 -23.97
C GLY A 719 19.36 -3.62 -23.46
N LYS A 720 19.87 -3.34 -22.26
CA LYS A 720 20.86 -4.21 -21.59
C LYS A 720 20.25 -5.47 -20.96
N LYS A 721 18.92 -5.55 -20.82
CA LYS A 721 18.17 -6.78 -20.52
C LYS A 721 17.28 -7.16 -21.71
N GLY A 722 16.09 -7.72 -21.46
CA GLY A 722 15.13 -8.06 -22.50
C GLY A 722 14.38 -6.86 -23.06
N GLY A 723 13.72 -7.01 -24.20
CA GLY A 723 12.87 -5.95 -24.74
C GLY A 723 11.61 -5.76 -23.91
N LEU A 724 10.94 -6.87 -23.60
CA LEU A 724 9.78 -6.93 -22.72
C LEU A 724 10.06 -7.91 -21.58
N LEU A 725 9.85 -7.49 -20.34
CA LEU A 725 9.95 -8.33 -19.15
C LEU A 725 8.59 -8.38 -18.43
N VAL A 726 8.07 -9.57 -18.16
CA VAL A 726 6.81 -9.80 -17.46
C VAL A 726 7.05 -10.74 -16.29
N HIS A 727 6.74 -10.31 -15.07
CA HIS A 727 6.90 -11.17 -13.90
C HIS A 727 5.97 -10.85 -12.73
N SER A 728 6.00 -11.65 -11.66
CA SER A 728 5.21 -11.44 -10.44
C SER A 728 3.72 -11.16 -10.73
N SER A 729 3.13 -12.03 -11.56
CA SER A 729 1.73 -11.97 -12.01
C SER A 729 1.38 -10.80 -12.92
N GLY A 730 2.36 -10.18 -13.59
CA GLY A 730 2.13 -9.19 -14.65
C GLY A 730 1.47 -9.81 -15.89
N ARG A 731 0.67 -9.03 -16.62
CA ARG A 731 -0.02 -9.49 -17.82
C ARG A 731 0.18 -8.54 -18.99
N VAL A 732 0.60 -9.05 -20.13
CA VAL A 732 0.88 -8.22 -21.30
C VAL A 732 0.21 -8.77 -22.54
N GLU A 733 -0.41 -7.88 -23.30
CA GLU A 733 -0.75 -8.11 -24.70
C GLU A 733 0.24 -7.35 -25.57
N LEU A 734 1.22 -8.07 -26.11
CA LEU A 734 2.05 -7.59 -27.21
C LEU A 734 1.23 -7.83 -28.48
N ALA A 735 0.34 -6.89 -28.78
CA ALA A 735 -0.57 -6.93 -29.93
C ALA A 735 0.22 -6.66 -31.22
N GLU A 736 -0.37 -6.04 -32.24
CA GLU A 736 0.21 -6.02 -33.60
C GLU A 736 1.43 -5.10 -33.81
N ALA A 737 2.27 -5.51 -34.77
CA ALA A 737 3.30 -4.72 -35.42
C ALA A 737 4.37 -4.12 -34.49
N ASN A 738 4.60 -4.71 -33.31
CA ASN A 738 5.75 -4.35 -32.49
C ASN A 738 7.03 -5.02 -33.01
N VAL A 739 8.14 -4.32 -32.90
CA VAL A 739 9.49 -4.78 -33.26
C VAL A 739 10.35 -4.81 -32.00
N VAL A 740 10.61 -6.00 -31.48
CA VAL A 740 11.49 -6.23 -30.33
C VAL A 740 12.84 -6.67 -30.85
N THR A 741 13.87 -5.81 -30.78
CA THR A 741 15.11 -6.09 -31.52
C THR A 741 16.42 -5.66 -30.86
N LYS A 742 17.49 -6.40 -31.12
CA LYS A 742 18.87 -6.05 -30.70
C LYS A 742 19.04 -5.89 -29.18
N ASN A 743 18.21 -6.56 -28.38
CA ASN A 743 18.31 -6.59 -26.93
C ASN A 743 19.38 -7.59 -26.46
N ALA A 744 19.98 -7.33 -25.29
CA ALA A 744 21.11 -8.12 -24.80
C ALA A 744 20.72 -9.46 -24.16
N LEU A 745 19.51 -9.55 -23.60
CA LEU A 745 18.91 -10.81 -23.12
C LEU A 745 17.73 -11.20 -24.02
N ALA A 746 16.81 -12.01 -23.51
CA ALA A 746 15.68 -12.51 -24.28
C ALA A 746 14.83 -11.35 -24.82
N GLY A 747 14.36 -11.43 -26.07
CA GLY A 747 13.51 -10.40 -26.66
C GLY A 747 12.27 -10.14 -25.79
N VAL A 748 11.52 -11.20 -25.52
CA VAL A 748 10.42 -11.23 -24.55
C VAL A 748 10.75 -12.24 -23.45
N ASP A 749 10.61 -11.84 -22.19
CA ASP A 749 10.99 -12.61 -21.00
C ASP A 749 9.80 -12.66 -20.04
N VAL A 750 9.24 -13.85 -19.81
CA VAL A 750 8.04 -14.04 -18.99
C VAL A 750 8.34 -15.05 -17.88
N ARG A 751 8.27 -14.63 -16.62
CA ARG A 751 8.67 -15.48 -15.49
C ARG A 751 7.80 -15.35 -14.25
N GLY A 752 7.58 -16.44 -13.55
CA GLY A 752 6.90 -16.44 -12.25
C GLY A 752 5.39 -16.67 -12.37
N VAL A 753 4.83 -17.39 -11.40
CA VAL A 753 3.43 -17.79 -11.32
C VAL A 753 2.45 -16.63 -11.63
N GLY A 754 1.52 -16.91 -12.53
CA GLY A 754 0.45 -16.00 -12.93
C GLY A 754 0.89 -14.90 -13.91
N SER A 755 2.14 -14.90 -14.34
CA SER A 755 2.66 -13.97 -15.36
C SER A 755 2.30 -14.47 -16.75
N VAL A 756 1.66 -13.63 -17.55
CA VAL A 756 1.12 -14.02 -18.86
C VAL A 756 1.50 -13.01 -19.94
N ALA A 757 1.98 -13.49 -21.08
CA ALA A 757 2.10 -12.68 -22.29
C ALA A 757 1.32 -13.28 -23.46
N VAL A 758 0.51 -12.46 -24.10
CA VAL A 758 -0.16 -12.77 -25.38
C VAL A 758 0.56 -11.98 -26.46
N ILE A 759 1.12 -12.67 -27.46
CA ILE A 759 2.00 -12.08 -28.47
C ILE A 759 1.41 -12.39 -29.84
N LYS A 760 1.00 -11.36 -30.61
CA LYS A 760 0.29 -11.51 -31.88
C LYS A 760 0.83 -10.59 -32.98
N HIS A 761 1.19 -11.12 -34.16
CA HIS A 761 1.60 -10.31 -35.31
C HIS A 761 2.81 -9.39 -35.06
N ASN A 762 3.84 -9.88 -34.36
CA ASN A 762 5.05 -9.11 -34.00
C ASN A 762 6.33 -9.63 -34.63
N HIS A 763 7.37 -8.81 -34.60
CA HIS A 763 8.74 -9.18 -34.96
C HIS A 763 9.63 -9.19 -33.72
N VAL A 764 10.17 -10.35 -33.33
CA VAL A 764 11.13 -10.49 -32.22
C VAL A 764 12.45 -10.99 -32.76
N CYS A 765 13.40 -10.09 -33.01
CA CYS A 765 14.53 -10.39 -33.89
C CYS A 765 15.89 -9.80 -33.50
N ASN A 766 16.96 -10.43 -34.00
CA ASN A 766 18.33 -9.92 -33.88
C ASN A 766 18.81 -9.70 -32.44
N GLY A 767 18.24 -10.41 -31.46
CA GLY A 767 18.66 -10.38 -30.05
C GLY A 767 19.91 -11.21 -29.77
N ARG A 768 20.60 -10.92 -28.66
CA ARG A 768 21.81 -11.65 -28.24
C ARG A 768 21.54 -12.94 -27.45
N ALA A 769 20.29 -13.19 -27.06
CA ALA A 769 19.85 -14.42 -26.40
C ALA A 769 18.66 -15.02 -27.16
N SER A 770 17.68 -15.59 -26.46
CA SER A 770 16.49 -16.20 -27.07
C SER A 770 15.48 -15.14 -27.52
N GLY A 771 14.64 -15.45 -28.51
CA GLY A 771 13.59 -14.53 -28.94
C GLY A 771 12.54 -14.35 -27.84
N VAL A 772 11.88 -15.45 -27.46
CA VAL A 772 10.95 -15.52 -26.33
C VAL A 772 11.52 -16.51 -25.31
N PHE A 773 11.59 -16.10 -24.04
CA PHE A 773 11.99 -16.94 -22.92
C PHE A 773 10.85 -16.96 -21.90
N VAL A 774 10.43 -18.15 -21.48
CA VAL A 774 9.41 -18.33 -20.44
C VAL A 774 9.90 -19.26 -19.34
N SER A 775 9.74 -18.87 -18.08
CA SER A 775 10.16 -19.67 -16.93
C SER A 775 9.25 -19.59 -15.70
N ASP A 776 9.48 -20.46 -14.71
CA ASP A 776 8.94 -20.36 -13.34
C ASP A 776 7.40 -20.23 -13.30
N ASP A 777 6.67 -21.11 -13.99
CA ASP A 777 5.21 -21.11 -14.16
C ASP A 777 4.64 -19.87 -14.90
N GLY A 778 5.47 -19.21 -15.71
CA GLY A 778 5.03 -18.23 -16.69
C GLY A 778 4.26 -18.87 -17.85
N ALA A 779 3.37 -18.10 -18.47
CA ALA A 779 2.61 -18.54 -19.64
C ALA A 779 2.71 -17.57 -20.82
N VAL A 780 2.89 -18.11 -22.02
CA VAL A 780 2.92 -17.33 -23.26
C VAL A 780 1.95 -17.91 -24.30
N TYR A 781 1.20 -17.04 -24.97
CA TYR A 781 0.34 -17.36 -26.10
C TYR A 781 0.89 -16.68 -27.36
N LEU A 782 1.25 -17.45 -28.38
CA LEU A 782 1.85 -16.97 -29.62
C LEU A 782 0.86 -17.16 -30.79
N HIS A 783 0.71 -16.13 -31.60
CA HIS A 783 -0.11 -16.13 -32.82
C HIS A 783 0.53 -15.30 -33.94
N ASP A 784 0.94 -15.96 -35.02
CA ASP A 784 1.47 -15.36 -36.25
C ASP A 784 2.60 -14.33 -36.01
N ASN A 785 3.66 -14.73 -35.32
CA ASN A 785 4.83 -13.87 -35.04
C ASN A 785 6.09 -14.28 -35.81
N ALA A 786 6.88 -13.29 -36.20
CA ALA A 786 8.19 -13.47 -36.82
C ALA A 786 9.31 -13.41 -35.75
N ILE A 787 9.76 -14.57 -35.28
CA ILE A 787 10.81 -14.67 -34.25
C ILE A 787 12.11 -15.17 -34.88
N LEU A 788 13.01 -14.26 -35.28
CA LEU A 788 14.11 -14.58 -36.21
C LEU A 788 15.46 -13.91 -35.89
N GLY A 789 16.58 -14.55 -36.24
CA GLY A 789 17.92 -13.96 -36.12
C GLY A 789 18.42 -13.75 -34.68
N ASN A 790 17.80 -14.40 -33.69
CA ASN A 790 18.24 -14.39 -32.30
C ASN A 790 19.42 -15.35 -32.09
N LYS A 791 20.41 -14.99 -31.26
CA LYS A 791 21.66 -15.78 -31.13
C LYS A 791 21.51 -17.12 -30.40
N ARG A 792 20.47 -17.29 -29.57
CA ARG A 792 20.18 -18.54 -28.86
C ARG A 792 18.97 -19.22 -29.51
N ALA A 793 17.87 -19.46 -28.80
CA ALA A 793 16.69 -20.10 -29.37
C ALA A 793 15.70 -19.07 -29.93
N GLY A 794 14.81 -19.48 -30.84
CA GLY A 794 13.63 -18.69 -31.17
C GLY A 794 12.72 -18.54 -29.94
N ILE A 795 12.28 -19.67 -29.40
CA ILE A 795 11.47 -19.77 -28.18
C ILE A 795 12.17 -20.75 -27.22
N GLU A 796 12.26 -20.39 -25.95
CA GLU A 796 12.85 -21.20 -24.88
C GLU A 796 11.90 -21.23 -23.68
N ALA A 797 11.66 -22.41 -23.12
CA ALA A 797 10.76 -22.61 -21.99
C ALA A 797 11.46 -23.46 -20.91
N ALA A 798 11.26 -23.12 -19.64
CA ALA A 798 11.75 -23.87 -18.49
C ALA A 798 10.72 -23.85 -17.36
N ASP A 799 10.07 -24.96 -17.05
CA ASP A 799 8.96 -25.02 -16.08
C ASP A 799 7.86 -23.99 -16.40
N ALA A 800 7.35 -23.99 -17.62
CA ALA A 800 6.45 -22.96 -18.13
C ALA A 800 5.51 -23.48 -19.23
N VAL A 801 4.49 -22.68 -19.57
CA VAL A 801 3.48 -23.05 -20.56
C VAL A 801 3.57 -22.17 -21.81
N VAL A 802 3.61 -22.81 -22.99
CA VAL A 802 3.60 -22.13 -24.29
C VAL A 802 2.44 -22.66 -25.13
N TYR A 803 1.55 -21.75 -25.55
CA TYR A 803 0.46 -22.05 -26.48
C TYR A 803 0.75 -21.42 -27.84
N ARG A 804 0.58 -22.20 -28.92
CA ARG A 804 0.75 -21.73 -30.31
C ARG A 804 -0.51 -22.03 -31.12
N ASN A 805 -1.01 -21.04 -31.84
CA ASN A 805 -2.06 -21.17 -32.86
C ASN A 805 -1.62 -20.35 -34.07
N GLY A 806 -1.55 -20.90 -35.29
CA GLY A 806 -1.20 -20.15 -36.51
C GLY A 806 0.06 -20.63 -37.25
N HIS A 807 0.43 -19.94 -38.33
CA HIS A 807 1.53 -20.30 -39.23
C HIS A 807 2.85 -19.64 -38.76
N ASP A 808 3.20 -19.80 -37.48
CA ASP A 808 4.48 -19.34 -36.93
C ASP A 808 5.62 -20.05 -37.67
N ASP A 809 6.39 -19.32 -38.46
CA ASP A 809 7.20 -19.85 -39.56
C ASP A 809 8.27 -20.86 -39.08
N ALA A 810 8.05 -22.15 -39.36
CA ALA A 810 8.79 -23.28 -38.81
C ALA A 810 10.25 -23.41 -39.34
N SER A 811 10.62 -22.62 -40.35
CA SER A 811 12.00 -22.54 -40.86
C SER A 811 12.93 -21.67 -39.98
N ALA A 812 12.38 -20.93 -39.02
CA ALA A 812 13.04 -19.85 -38.28
C ALA A 812 13.43 -20.18 -36.82
N THR A 813 13.42 -21.46 -36.43
CA THR A 813 13.86 -21.95 -35.09
C THR A 813 15.37 -22.30 -35.01
N ALA A 814 16.11 -22.11 -36.11
CA ALA A 814 17.54 -22.45 -36.20
C ALA A 814 18.46 -21.41 -35.52
N GLY A 815 18.63 -21.53 -34.21
CA GLY A 815 19.88 -21.19 -33.52
C GLY A 815 20.61 -22.49 -33.13
N ASN A 816 21.93 -22.45 -32.99
CA ASN A 816 22.82 -23.61 -32.78
C ASN A 816 22.63 -24.38 -31.45
N GLY A 817 21.42 -24.83 -31.09
CA GLY A 817 21.24 -25.71 -29.93
C GLY A 817 19.80 -26.06 -29.57
N ILE A 818 19.33 -27.22 -30.08
CA ILE A 818 18.42 -28.25 -29.53
C ILE A 818 17.02 -27.83 -28.98
N PRO A 819 15.94 -28.58 -29.30
CA PRO A 819 14.54 -28.14 -29.26
C PRO A 819 13.80 -28.37 -27.92
N GLU A 820 12.54 -27.90 -27.88
CA GLU A 820 11.49 -28.05 -26.86
C GLU A 820 11.75 -29.00 -25.68
N LEU A 821 11.74 -28.45 -24.47
CA LEU A 821 11.51 -29.19 -23.21
C LEU A 821 10.35 -28.51 -22.47
N GLY A 822 9.14 -29.06 -22.61
CA GLY A 822 7.93 -28.65 -21.89
C GLY A 822 6.68 -29.11 -22.64
N ASP A 823 5.73 -29.74 -21.93
CA ASP A 823 4.47 -30.25 -22.49
C ASP A 823 3.72 -29.16 -23.30
N THR A 824 3.64 -29.34 -24.61
CA THR A 824 2.73 -28.57 -25.47
C THR A 824 1.29 -29.03 -25.18
N ARG A 825 0.58 -28.31 -24.30
CA ARG A 825 -0.86 -28.52 -24.09
C ARG A 825 -1.64 -27.75 -25.15
N GLN A 826 -2.28 -28.46 -26.08
CA GLN A 826 -3.28 -27.85 -26.96
C GLN A 826 -4.48 -27.36 -26.13
N PRO A 827 -5.06 -26.19 -26.44
CA PRO A 827 -6.25 -25.71 -25.76
C PRO A 827 -7.43 -26.64 -26.06
N SER A 828 -8.06 -27.19 -25.02
CA SER A 828 -9.38 -27.82 -25.15
C SER A 828 -10.39 -26.77 -25.61
N ALA A 829 -11.16 -27.07 -26.65
CA ALA A 829 -12.04 -26.17 -27.39
C ALA A 829 -13.26 -25.61 -26.62
N SER A 830 -13.10 -25.13 -25.39
CA SER A 830 -14.24 -24.62 -24.60
C SER A 830 -13.93 -23.46 -23.63
N ALA A 831 -12.85 -22.72 -23.84
CA ALA A 831 -12.60 -21.49 -23.08
C ALA A 831 -12.03 -20.40 -23.99
N GLU A 832 -12.92 -19.69 -24.70
CA GLU A 832 -12.65 -18.32 -25.12
C GLU A 832 -12.79 -17.37 -23.91
N PRO A 833 -12.04 -16.26 -23.87
CA PRO A 833 -11.97 -15.34 -22.73
C PRO A 833 -13.27 -14.58 -22.43
#